data_AF-A0A4U5VKA0-F1
#
_entry.id   AF-A0A4U5VKA0-F1
#
_cell.length_a   1.000
_cell.length_b   1.000
_cell.length_c   1.000
_cell.angle_alpha   90.00
_cell.angle_beta   90.00
_cell.angle_gamma   90.00
#
_symmetry.space_group_name_H-M   'P 1'
#
loop_
_entity.id
_entity.type
_entity.pdbx_description
1 polymer ?
#
loop_
_entity_poly.entity_id
_entity_poly.type
_entity_poly.pdbx_seq_one_letter_code
_entity_poly.pdbx_strand_id
1 'polypeptide(L)'
;MWQEALWTRGRYLLEKSDGGEGGEGPESLGDGCPGFQGEVCVEGEKPQDWLYESYYRMSQQHPLIVFLLLIVMGTCLALLAVFFASGLNTEDHLTFLITVPAALFLFLSIFILVCIESVFKRMLRLFSLLIWACLVTMGYLFMFSGGILSPWDQVSFFLFIVFVVYTMLPFSMRAAIIASAITCFSHTVTLSVCLASKVTELEPLVWQILANVIIFTCGNLAGAYHKHLMDLALKQTYQDTCNCIKTEELERLLLSLLPAHIARVMKAEIIQRLQGPNFGRTESTNNFHNLYVQRHTNVSILYADIVGFTRLASDCSPGELVHMLNELFGKFDQIAKENECMRIKILGDCYYCVSGLPESLPHHARNCVKMGLDMCEAIKKVRDATGVDINMRVGVHSGNVLCGVIGLRKWQYDVWSHDVTLANHMEAGGVPGRVHISSVTLEHLKGSYKVEPGDGQSRDSYLKEHGVVTFLVINPKTERHSPLLGVRSRPSLDGGKMRASVRMTRYLESKSQRRRFEEELNERMIRTIDGINSQKQWLKSEDIQRISLFFHNKALEKEYRSTTLPAFKYYVTCACLIFCCIFIVQILVLPKTAVLGISFGLAFLLLALILLLCFAGHILGRKGSFCSLTWFPTSSSIIVTNNPWLRLVLTMATTALILVMAVFNMFFAEEPGGSTEDVLTTSQPEVLITTPPVILSNDSALEENAGENKFYLPYFIYCCILGLVSCSVFLRINYELKMVVMLVAVVIYNIIILQTHASLLDGFNKALYPTATLDRYP
;
A
#
# COMPACT_ATOMS: atom_id res chain seq x y z
N MET A 1 1.66 -22.89 16.72
CA MET A 1 0.91 -22.90 15.42
C MET A 1 1.47 -21.96 14.34
N TRP A 2 1.40 -20.62 14.39
CA TRP A 2 1.95 -19.76 13.31
C TRP A 2 3.50 -19.77 13.23
N GLN A 3 4.18 -19.78 14.37
CA GLN A 3 5.64 -20.01 14.43
C GLN A 3 6.04 -21.43 13.98
N GLU A 4 5.18 -22.41 14.24
CA GLU A 4 5.37 -23.82 13.83
C GLU A 4 5.21 -24.01 12.32
N ALA A 5 4.29 -23.26 11.69
CA ALA A 5 4.08 -23.25 10.23
C ALA A 5 5.23 -22.55 9.48
N LEU A 6 5.81 -21.49 10.07
CA LEU A 6 7.03 -20.85 9.57
C LEU A 6 8.25 -21.78 9.72
N TRP A 7 8.34 -22.52 10.82
CA TRP A 7 9.39 -23.50 11.08
C TRP A 7 9.32 -24.73 10.14
N THR A 8 8.11 -25.21 9.81
CA THR A 8 7.93 -26.32 8.85
C THR A 8 8.19 -25.90 7.41
N ARG A 9 7.86 -24.66 7.02
CA ARG A 9 8.18 -24.12 5.68
C ARG A 9 9.67 -23.83 5.50
N GLY A 10 10.35 -23.38 6.56
CA GLY A 10 11.82 -23.25 6.58
C GLY A 10 12.52 -24.59 6.34
N ARG A 11 12.03 -25.69 6.95
CA ARG A 11 12.53 -27.05 6.71
C ARG A 11 12.30 -27.55 5.29
N TYR A 12 11.13 -27.29 4.72
CA TYR A 12 10.79 -27.68 3.35
C TYR A 12 11.66 -26.99 2.28
N LEU A 13 12.08 -25.75 2.54
CA LEU A 13 13.01 -25.01 1.66
C LEU A 13 14.47 -25.43 1.85
N LEU A 14 14.85 -25.90 3.05
CA LEU A 14 16.17 -26.46 3.33
C LEU A 14 16.35 -27.85 2.69
N GLU A 15 15.34 -28.72 2.75
CA GLU A 15 15.41 -30.06 2.12
C GLU A 15 15.49 -30.01 0.58
N LYS A 16 14.91 -28.98 -0.04
CA LYS A 16 14.99 -28.80 -1.50
C LYS A 16 16.32 -28.22 -1.98
N SER A 17 17.13 -27.65 -1.08
CA SER A 17 18.47 -27.15 -1.40
C SER A 17 19.56 -28.22 -1.30
N ASP A 18 19.29 -29.34 -0.61
CA ASP A 18 20.24 -30.46 -0.42
C ASP A 18 19.92 -31.70 -1.28
N GLY A 19 18.87 -31.66 -2.11
CA GLY A 19 18.46 -32.77 -2.96
C GLY A 19 18.88 -32.61 -4.42
N GLY A 20 20.18 -32.74 -4.70
CA GLY A 20 20.73 -32.52 -6.05
C GLY A 20 21.95 -33.34 -6.41
N GLU A 21 22.03 -34.62 -6.02
CA GLU A 21 22.96 -35.59 -6.63
C GLU A 21 22.35 -37.00 -6.69
N GLY A 22 22.41 -37.62 -7.88
CA GLY A 22 22.39 -39.09 -8.05
C GLY A 22 21.34 -39.65 -9.02
N GLY A 23 21.76 -39.99 -10.25
CA GLY A 23 20.99 -40.85 -11.17
C GLY A 23 21.69 -41.03 -12.53
N GLU A 24 22.41 -42.14 -12.69
CA GLU A 24 23.13 -42.59 -13.90
C GLU A 24 22.21 -43.02 -15.07
N GLY A 25 22.68 -42.87 -16.33
CA GLY A 25 22.15 -43.56 -17.52
C GLY A 25 22.45 -42.86 -18.87
N PRO A 26 22.63 -43.58 -20.02
CA PRO A 26 23.79 -43.40 -20.91
C PRO A 26 23.56 -42.74 -22.29
N GLU A 27 24.68 -42.34 -22.91
CA GLU A 27 25.04 -42.18 -24.33
C GLU A 27 23.96 -41.83 -25.40
N SER A 28 24.16 -40.73 -26.13
CA SER A 28 24.26 -40.74 -27.62
C SER A 28 24.66 -39.38 -28.21
N LEU A 29 25.45 -39.44 -29.28
CA LEU A 29 25.92 -38.36 -30.15
C LEU A 29 24.77 -37.54 -30.79
N GLY A 30 25.01 -36.26 -31.06
CA GLY A 30 24.18 -35.50 -32.00
C GLY A 30 24.55 -34.02 -32.10
N ASP A 31 25.17 -33.67 -33.21
CA ASP A 31 25.68 -32.37 -33.66
C ASP A 31 24.59 -31.28 -33.79
N GLY A 32 24.99 -29.99 -33.73
CA GLY A 32 24.18 -28.87 -34.22
C GLY A 32 23.95 -27.69 -33.27
N CYS A 33 24.87 -26.71 -33.25
CA CYS A 33 24.51 -25.30 -33.04
C CYS A 33 23.76 -24.79 -34.29
N PRO A 34 22.70 -23.98 -34.18
CA PRO A 34 22.90 -22.53 -33.97
C PRO A 34 21.80 -21.78 -33.20
N GLY A 35 22.13 -20.58 -32.70
CA GLY A 35 21.14 -19.50 -32.48
C GLY A 35 20.87 -19.11 -31.03
N PHE A 36 21.81 -18.42 -30.38
CA PHE A 36 21.60 -17.76 -29.10
C PHE A 36 20.76 -16.47 -29.31
N GLN A 37 19.44 -16.58 -29.30
CA GLN A 37 18.56 -15.50 -28.86
C GLN A 37 18.27 -15.76 -27.38
N GLY A 38 18.96 -15.02 -26.50
CA GLY A 38 18.74 -15.09 -25.07
C GLY A 38 17.37 -14.51 -24.71
N GLU A 39 16.35 -15.35 -24.67
CA GLU A 39 15.21 -15.14 -23.78
C GLU A 39 15.75 -15.13 -22.35
N VAL A 40 15.71 -13.95 -21.74
CA VAL A 40 15.85 -13.82 -20.30
C VAL A 40 14.63 -14.49 -19.68
N CYS A 41 14.78 -15.76 -19.30
CA CYS A 41 13.84 -16.44 -18.40
C CYS A 41 13.76 -15.62 -17.10
N VAL A 42 12.68 -14.85 -16.96
CA VAL A 42 12.27 -14.21 -15.70
C VAL A 42 11.71 -15.30 -14.78
N GLU A 43 12.58 -16.15 -14.25
CA GLU A 43 12.28 -16.94 -13.06
C GLU A 43 12.80 -16.19 -11.84
N GLY A 44 11.96 -15.36 -11.23
CA GLY A 44 12.36 -14.63 -10.02
C GLY A 44 11.45 -13.57 -9.41
N GLU A 45 10.19 -13.36 -9.84
CA GLU A 45 9.32 -12.28 -9.28
C GLU A 45 8.38 -12.72 -8.13
N LYS A 46 8.62 -13.87 -7.48
CA LYS A 46 7.71 -14.37 -6.42
C LYS A 46 7.69 -13.59 -5.08
N PRO A 47 8.72 -12.84 -4.63
CA PRO A 47 8.67 -12.18 -3.32
C PRO A 47 7.81 -10.92 -3.24
N GLN A 48 7.65 -10.16 -4.33
CA GLN A 48 6.97 -8.86 -4.30
C GLN A 48 5.43 -8.98 -4.33
N ASP A 49 4.90 -9.95 -5.08
CA ASP A 49 3.46 -10.13 -5.25
C ASP A 49 2.75 -10.54 -3.96
N TRP A 50 3.37 -11.39 -3.13
CA TRP A 50 2.73 -11.86 -1.89
C TRP A 50 2.68 -10.78 -0.80
N LEU A 51 3.69 -9.91 -0.72
CA LEU A 51 3.74 -8.79 0.22
C LEU A 51 2.66 -7.77 -0.11
N TYR A 52 2.53 -7.42 -1.40
CA TYR A 52 1.46 -6.56 -1.87
C TYR A 52 0.07 -7.17 -1.59
N GLU A 53 -0.11 -8.46 -1.89
CA GLU A 53 -1.39 -9.15 -1.63
C GLU A 53 -1.74 -9.21 -0.13
N SER A 54 -0.75 -9.42 0.73
CA SER A 54 -0.93 -9.39 2.19
C SER A 54 -1.27 -7.99 2.69
N TYR A 55 -0.56 -6.97 2.20
CA TYR A 55 -0.81 -5.56 2.49
C TYR A 55 -2.23 -5.16 2.07
N TYR A 56 -2.65 -5.52 0.86
CA TYR A 56 -3.97 -5.24 0.32
C TYR A 56 -5.10 -5.83 1.19
N ARG A 57 -4.97 -7.10 1.58
CA ARG A 57 -5.97 -7.78 2.40
C ARG A 57 -6.13 -7.18 3.78
N MET A 58 -5.03 -6.80 4.43
CA MET A 58 -5.04 -6.30 5.80
C MET A 58 -5.38 -4.82 5.89
N SER A 59 -4.71 -4.00 5.08
CA SER A 59 -4.80 -2.54 5.18
C SER A 59 -6.14 -2.00 4.70
N GLN A 60 -6.67 -2.59 3.62
CA GLN A 60 -7.84 -2.04 2.93
C GLN A 60 -9.06 -2.95 3.04
N GLN A 61 -8.94 -4.25 2.76
CA GLN A 61 -10.13 -5.11 2.62
C GLN A 61 -10.76 -5.51 3.95
N HIS A 62 -9.95 -5.76 4.98
CA HIS A 62 -10.44 -6.08 6.32
C HIS A 62 -11.37 -4.98 6.90
N PRO A 63 -10.96 -3.69 6.98
CA PRO A 63 -11.84 -2.65 7.49
C PRO A 63 -13.09 -2.42 6.62
N LEU A 64 -12.98 -2.54 5.29
CA LEU A 64 -14.13 -2.37 4.38
C LEU A 64 -15.20 -3.46 4.56
N ILE A 65 -14.80 -4.72 4.73
CA ILE A 65 -15.77 -5.81 4.98
C ILE A 65 -16.41 -5.65 6.36
N VAL A 66 -15.64 -5.31 7.39
CA VAL A 66 -16.17 -5.05 8.72
C VAL A 66 -17.19 -3.91 8.68
N PHE A 67 -16.86 -2.82 7.98
CA PHE A 67 -17.76 -1.68 7.80
C PHE A 67 -19.03 -2.05 7.03
N LEU A 68 -18.91 -2.83 5.95
CA LEU A 68 -20.05 -3.34 5.19
C LEU A 68 -20.99 -4.17 6.08
N LEU A 69 -20.45 -5.09 6.88
CA LEU A 69 -21.25 -5.92 7.78
C LEU A 69 -21.96 -5.07 8.84
N LEU A 70 -21.30 -4.06 9.40
CA LEU A 70 -21.92 -3.12 10.33
C LEU A 70 -23.06 -2.33 9.67
N ILE A 71 -22.89 -1.85 8.44
CA ILE A 71 -23.96 -1.18 7.67
C ILE A 71 -25.13 -2.12 7.50
N VAL A 72 -24.90 -3.32 6.97
CA VAL A 72 -25.98 -4.27 6.67
C VAL A 72 -26.72 -4.70 7.93
N MET A 73 -26.01 -5.03 9.02
CA MET A 73 -26.62 -5.35 10.31
C MET A 73 -27.43 -4.16 10.87
N GLY A 74 -26.89 -2.95 10.79
CA GLY A 74 -27.59 -1.73 11.21
C GLY A 74 -28.87 -1.49 10.42
N THR A 75 -28.85 -1.70 9.10
CA THR A 75 -30.05 -1.59 8.26
C THR A 75 -31.09 -2.66 8.58
N CYS A 76 -30.69 -3.90 8.82
CA CYS A 76 -31.63 -4.96 9.24
C CYS A 76 -32.28 -4.64 10.58
N LEU A 77 -31.52 -4.12 11.56
CA LEU A 77 -32.06 -3.69 12.85
C LEU A 77 -33.02 -2.51 12.70
N ALA A 78 -32.69 -1.52 11.87
CA ALA A 78 -33.55 -0.39 11.59
C ALA A 78 -34.86 -0.83 10.91
N LEU A 79 -34.80 -1.75 9.94
CA LEU A 79 -35.99 -2.32 9.29
C LEU A 79 -36.90 -3.05 10.29
N LEU A 80 -36.34 -3.82 11.22
CA LEU A 80 -37.13 -4.45 12.29
C LEU A 80 -37.75 -3.40 13.22
N ALA A 81 -37.00 -2.38 13.62
CA ALA A 81 -37.52 -1.30 14.47
C ALA A 81 -38.68 -0.56 13.80
N VAL A 82 -38.55 -0.22 12.51
CA VAL A 82 -39.61 0.42 11.72
C VAL A 82 -40.84 -0.47 11.61
N PHE A 83 -40.66 -1.77 11.37
CA PHE A 83 -41.76 -2.73 11.28
C PHE A 83 -42.58 -2.77 12.59
N PHE A 84 -41.91 -2.90 13.74
CA PHE A 84 -42.59 -2.91 15.03
C PHE A 84 -43.21 -1.54 15.39
N ALA A 85 -42.55 -0.44 15.02
CA ALA A 85 -43.08 0.90 15.24
C ALA A 85 -44.31 1.20 14.37
N SER A 86 -44.41 0.59 13.19
CA SER A 86 -45.52 0.82 12.25
C SER A 86 -46.78 0.01 12.59
N GLY A 87 -46.72 -0.91 13.56
CA GLY A 87 -47.88 -1.68 14.00
C GLY A 87 -48.50 -2.59 12.92
N LEU A 88 -47.72 -2.97 11.91
CA LEU A 88 -48.18 -3.81 10.80
C LEU A 88 -48.56 -5.22 11.30
N ASN A 89 -49.60 -5.82 10.71
CA ASN A 89 -50.05 -7.17 11.07
C ASN A 89 -48.98 -8.22 10.79
N THR A 90 -48.74 -9.10 11.76
CA THR A 90 -47.70 -10.14 11.68
C THR A 90 -48.03 -11.26 10.68
N GLU A 91 -49.32 -11.48 10.39
CA GLU A 91 -49.77 -12.54 9.49
C GLU A 91 -49.51 -12.21 8.01
N ASP A 92 -49.76 -10.96 7.61
CA ASP A 92 -49.60 -10.50 6.21
C ASP A 92 -48.12 -10.34 5.80
N HIS A 93 -47.22 -10.19 6.79
CA HIS A 93 -45.79 -9.93 6.57
C HIS A 93 -44.88 -11.01 7.16
N LEU A 94 -45.37 -12.25 7.30
CA LEU A 94 -44.63 -13.37 7.88
C LEU A 94 -43.28 -13.62 7.19
N THR A 95 -43.22 -13.52 5.86
CA THR A 95 -41.97 -13.69 5.08
C THR A 95 -40.93 -12.65 5.48
N PHE A 96 -41.32 -11.39 5.69
CA PHE A 96 -40.42 -10.33 6.14
C PHE A 96 -39.90 -10.60 7.56
N LEU A 97 -40.80 -11.00 8.47
CA LEU A 97 -40.49 -11.26 9.87
C LEU A 97 -39.56 -12.47 10.07
N ILE A 98 -39.55 -13.44 9.15
CA ILE A 98 -38.62 -14.57 9.18
C ILE A 98 -37.28 -14.20 8.52
N THR A 99 -37.33 -13.52 7.37
CA THR A 99 -36.14 -13.29 6.53
C THR A 99 -35.17 -12.27 7.12
N VAL A 100 -35.65 -11.15 7.66
CA VAL A 100 -34.77 -10.09 8.20
C VAL A 100 -34.00 -10.56 9.45
N PRO A 101 -34.61 -11.21 10.44
CA PRO A 101 -33.86 -11.77 11.58
C PRO A 101 -32.93 -12.92 11.19
N ALA A 102 -33.32 -13.79 10.25
CA ALA A 102 -32.45 -14.86 9.77
C ALA A 102 -31.21 -14.30 9.07
N ALA A 103 -31.38 -13.27 8.23
CA ALA A 103 -30.26 -12.57 7.59
C ALA A 103 -29.37 -11.87 8.62
N LEU A 104 -29.96 -11.21 9.63
CA LEU A 104 -29.21 -10.59 10.73
C LEU A 104 -28.34 -11.61 11.46
N PHE A 105 -28.89 -12.78 11.79
CA PHE A 105 -28.14 -13.86 12.44
C PHE A 105 -26.99 -14.38 11.56
N LEU A 106 -27.21 -14.52 10.26
CA LEU A 106 -26.20 -14.95 9.30
C LEU A 106 -25.08 -13.91 9.16
N PHE A 107 -25.40 -12.63 9.02
CA PHE A 107 -24.40 -11.55 8.95
C PHE A 107 -23.63 -11.39 10.27
N LEU A 108 -24.28 -11.57 11.43
CA LEU A 108 -23.61 -11.57 12.73
C LEU A 108 -22.62 -12.73 12.85
N SER A 109 -23.00 -13.92 12.37
CA SER A 109 -22.13 -15.09 12.34
C SER A 109 -20.90 -14.87 11.46
N ILE A 110 -21.09 -14.27 10.27
CA ILE A 110 -19.98 -13.89 9.38
C ILE A 110 -19.10 -12.81 10.03
N PHE A 111 -19.70 -11.82 10.71
CA PHE A 111 -18.97 -10.75 11.40
C PHE A 111 -18.03 -11.30 12.49
N ILE A 112 -18.52 -12.21 13.34
CA ILE A 112 -17.70 -12.86 14.38
C ILE A 112 -16.52 -13.60 13.73
N LEU A 113 -16.76 -14.29 12.62
CA LEU A 113 -15.74 -15.08 11.94
C LEU A 113 -14.70 -14.21 11.21
N VAL A 114 -15.11 -13.06 10.67
CA VAL A 114 -14.23 -12.05 10.07
C VAL A 114 -13.34 -11.38 11.13
N CYS A 115 -13.84 -11.17 12.35
CA CYS A 115 -13.03 -10.64 13.46
C CYS A 115 -11.86 -11.57 13.85
N ILE A 116 -11.92 -12.85 13.47
CA ILE A 116 -10.81 -13.79 13.66
C ILE A 116 -9.86 -13.66 12.47
N GLU A 117 -8.78 -12.88 12.67
CA GLU A 117 -7.79 -12.53 11.63
C GLU A 117 -7.22 -13.76 10.88
N SER A 118 -7.00 -14.86 11.58
CA SER A 118 -6.46 -16.11 11.02
C SER A 118 -7.42 -16.79 10.03
N VAL A 119 -8.73 -16.71 10.30
CA VAL A 119 -9.78 -17.29 9.44
C VAL A 119 -10.04 -16.36 8.26
N PHE A 120 -10.10 -15.05 8.51
CA PHE A 120 -10.26 -14.02 7.47
C PHE A 120 -9.21 -14.18 6.35
N LYS A 121 -7.92 -14.28 6.71
CA LYS A 121 -6.83 -14.42 5.74
C LYS A 121 -6.97 -15.66 4.84
N ARG A 122 -7.52 -16.76 5.39
CA ARG A 122 -7.65 -18.05 4.69
C ARG A 122 -8.91 -18.14 3.84
N MET A 123 -10.03 -17.60 4.32
CA MET A 123 -11.37 -17.82 3.74
C MET A 123 -12.01 -16.55 3.16
N LEU A 124 -11.24 -15.47 2.96
CA LEU A 124 -11.70 -14.18 2.45
C LEU A 124 -12.66 -14.26 1.25
N ARG A 125 -12.27 -15.02 0.22
CA ARG A 125 -13.06 -15.16 -1.01
C ARG A 125 -14.41 -15.83 -0.74
N LEU A 126 -14.44 -16.81 0.17
CA LEU A 126 -15.67 -17.51 0.54
C LEU A 126 -16.62 -16.58 1.30
N PHE A 127 -16.13 -15.80 2.27
CA PHE A 127 -16.98 -14.80 2.95
C PHE A 127 -17.57 -13.79 1.97
N SER A 128 -16.79 -13.37 0.99
CA SER A 128 -17.24 -12.40 -0.02
C SER A 128 -18.34 -12.96 -0.91
N LEU A 129 -18.21 -14.22 -1.32
CA LEU A 129 -19.24 -14.94 -2.06
C LEU A 129 -20.51 -15.16 -1.22
N LEU A 130 -20.36 -15.52 0.06
CA LEU A 130 -21.47 -15.70 0.98
C LEU A 130 -22.24 -14.39 1.24
N ILE A 131 -21.53 -13.29 1.48
CA ILE A 131 -22.14 -11.96 1.67
C ILE A 131 -22.88 -11.55 0.39
N TRP A 132 -22.25 -11.69 -0.79
CA TRP A 132 -22.89 -11.37 -2.06
C TRP A 132 -24.15 -12.20 -2.31
N ALA A 133 -24.07 -13.53 -2.15
CA ALA A 133 -25.21 -14.42 -2.31
C ALA A 133 -26.35 -14.07 -1.34
N CYS A 134 -26.03 -13.79 -0.06
CA CYS A 134 -27.02 -13.42 0.94
C CYS A 134 -27.74 -12.10 0.58
N LEU A 135 -26.99 -11.09 0.15
CA LEU A 135 -27.57 -9.81 -0.31
C LEU A 135 -28.49 -10.00 -1.52
N VAL A 136 -28.06 -10.78 -2.52
CA VAL A 136 -28.90 -11.09 -3.70
C VAL A 136 -30.17 -11.85 -3.30
N THR A 137 -30.06 -12.86 -2.43
CA THR A 137 -31.23 -13.61 -1.95
C THR A 137 -32.22 -12.73 -1.18
N MET A 138 -31.72 -11.82 -0.34
CA MET A 138 -32.55 -10.84 0.37
C MET A 138 -33.30 -9.93 -0.60
N GLY A 139 -32.63 -9.47 -1.67
CA GLY A 139 -33.26 -8.63 -2.69
C GLY A 139 -34.41 -9.33 -3.40
N TYR A 140 -34.25 -10.61 -3.74
CA TYR A 140 -35.33 -11.41 -4.35
C TYR A 140 -36.48 -11.70 -3.38
N LEU A 141 -36.17 -12.00 -2.11
CA LEU A 141 -37.21 -12.24 -1.10
C LEU A 141 -38.07 -10.99 -0.87
N PHE A 142 -37.47 -9.80 -0.82
CA PHE A 142 -38.21 -8.54 -0.72
C PHE A 142 -38.99 -8.19 -1.99
N MET A 143 -38.51 -8.59 -3.16
CA MET A 143 -39.22 -8.36 -4.42
C MET A 143 -40.50 -9.19 -4.51
N PHE A 144 -40.52 -10.43 -3.99
CA PHE A 144 -41.70 -11.30 -4.05
C PHE A 144 -42.62 -11.21 -2.84
N SER A 145 -42.21 -10.58 -1.74
CA SER A 145 -43.04 -10.47 -0.52
C SER A 145 -44.20 -9.47 -0.63
N GLY A 146 -44.17 -8.53 -1.59
CA GLY A 146 -45.15 -7.44 -1.71
C GLY A 146 -46.44 -7.76 -2.47
N GLY A 147 -46.57 -8.96 -3.07
CA GLY A 147 -47.77 -9.42 -3.79
C GLY A 147 -48.03 -8.76 -5.16
N ILE A 148 -47.81 -7.45 -5.28
CA ILE A 148 -47.91 -6.68 -6.53
C ILE A 148 -46.49 -6.40 -7.02
N LEU A 149 -46.18 -6.84 -8.25
CA LEU A 149 -44.84 -6.68 -8.84
C LEU A 149 -44.85 -5.53 -9.85
N SER A 150 -44.06 -4.51 -9.59
CA SER A 150 -43.95 -3.30 -10.41
C SER A 150 -42.61 -3.20 -11.14
N PRO A 151 -42.54 -2.52 -12.31
CA PRO A 151 -41.32 -2.37 -13.12
C PRO A 151 -40.13 -1.72 -12.43
N TRP A 152 -40.33 -1.05 -11.30
CA TRP A 152 -39.29 -0.37 -10.54
C TRP A 152 -38.91 -1.10 -9.24
N ASP A 153 -39.49 -2.27 -8.95
CA ASP A 153 -39.28 -2.94 -7.68
C ASP A 153 -37.82 -3.34 -7.44
N GLN A 154 -37.30 -2.94 -6.28
CA GLN A 154 -35.97 -3.25 -5.76
C GLN A 154 -34.78 -2.82 -6.65
N VAL A 155 -34.98 -1.99 -7.68
CA VAL A 155 -33.89 -1.52 -8.56
C VAL A 155 -32.78 -0.80 -7.77
N SER A 156 -33.15 0.04 -6.81
CA SER A 156 -32.19 0.74 -5.93
C SER A 156 -31.38 -0.21 -5.05
N PHE A 157 -31.99 -1.29 -4.54
CA PHE A 157 -31.31 -2.28 -3.72
C PHE A 157 -30.32 -3.12 -4.55
N PHE A 158 -30.70 -3.54 -5.76
CA PHE A 158 -29.80 -4.23 -6.68
C PHE A 158 -28.66 -3.31 -7.16
N LEU A 159 -28.92 -2.02 -7.36
CA LEU A 159 -27.89 -1.02 -7.64
C LEU A 159 -26.91 -0.87 -6.46
N PHE A 160 -27.40 -0.89 -5.22
CA PHE A 160 -26.56 -0.93 -4.02
C PHE A 160 -25.66 -2.18 -3.99
N ILE A 161 -26.19 -3.37 -4.30
CA ILE A 161 -25.40 -4.60 -4.39
C ILE A 161 -24.27 -4.45 -5.42
N VAL A 162 -24.55 -3.87 -6.60
CA VAL A 162 -23.53 -3.58 -7.62
C VAL A 162 -22.40 -2.73 -7.04
N PHE A 163 -22.72 -1.63 -6.36
CA PHE A 163 -21.69 -0.78 -5.73
C PHE A 163 -20.91 -1.51 -4.64
N VAL A 164 -21.57 -2.32 -3.81
CA VAL A 164 -20.92 -3.13 -2.75
C VAL A 164 -19.91 -4.12 -3.35
N VAL A 165 -20.27 -4.79 -4.45
CA VAL A 165 -19.39 -5.73 -5.18
C VAL A 165 -18.11 -5.06 -5.68
N TYR A 166 -18.20 -3.82 -6.15
CA TYR A 166 -17.04 -3.07 -6.64
C TYR A 166 -16.20 -2.42 -5.53
N THR A 167 -16.85 -1.87 -4.50
CA THR A 167 -16.20 -0.99 -3.51
C THR A 167 -15.79 -1.68 -2.22
N MET A 168 -16.62 -2.59 -1.69
CA MET A 168 -16.46 -3.16 -0.35
C MET A 168 -16.07 -4.64 -0.37
N LEU A 169 -16.41 -5.38 -1.43
CA LEU A 169 -16.08 -6.80 -1.55
C LEU A 169 -14.69 -7.01 -2.20
N PRO A 170 -13.88 -7.94 -1.66
CA PRO A 170 -12.51 -8.21 -2.08
C PRO A 170 -12.46 -9.13 -3.31
N PHE A 171 -13.30 -8.87 -4.30
CA PHE A 171 -13.23 -9.54 -5.59
C PHE A 171 -12.13 -8.94 -6.47
N SER A 172 -11.50 -9.77 -7.31
CA SER A 172 -10.68 -9.26 -8.41
C SER A 172 -11.56 -8.45 -9.37
N MET A 173 -10.96 -7.57 -10.18
CA MET A 173 -11.70 -6.76 -11.15
C MET A 173 -12.61 -7.62 -12.04
N ARG A 174 -12.10 -8.77 -12.53
CA ARG A 174 -12.86 -9.70 -13.37
C ARG A 174 -14.02 -10.34 -12.60
N ALA A 175 -13.77 -10.82 -11.38
CA ALA A 175 -14.80 -11.44 -10.56
C ALA A 175 -15.90 -10.44 -10.15
N ALA A 176 -15.53 -9.17 -9.89
CA ALA A 176 -16.48 -8.11 -9.60
C ALA A 176 -17.41 -7.84 -10.79
N ILE A 177 -16.85 -7.71 -12.01
CA ILE A 177 -17.63 -7.53 -13.24
C ILE A 177 -18.58 -8.70 -13.49
N ILE A 178 -18.11 -9.94 -13.30
CA ILE A 178 -18.95 -11.13 -13.50
C ILE A 178 -20.08 -11.16 -12.47
N ALA A 179 -19.78 -10.97 -11.19
CA ALA A 179 -20.77 -11.01 -10.12
C ALA A 179 -21.83 -9.91 -10.29
N SER A 180 -21.43 -8.68 -10.61
CA SER A 180 -22.35 -7.57 -10.81
C SER A 180 -23.18 -7.72 -12.09
N ALA A 181 -22.59 -8.23 -13.18
CA ALA A 181 -23.31 -8.51 -14.42
C ALA A 181 -24.37 -9.61 -14.22
N ILE A 182 -24.03 -10.67 -13.49
CA ILE A 182 -24.98 -11.73 -13.12
C ILE A 182 -26.15 -11.14 -12.33
N THR A 183 -25.87 -10.34 -11.29
CA THR A 183 -26.90 -9.71 -10.45
C THR A 183 -27.84 -8.79 -11.25
N CYS A 184 -27.30 -8.00 -12.19
CA CYS A 184 -28.13 -7.09 -13.01
C CYS A 184 -28.95 -7.84 -14.05
N PHE A 185 -28.34 -8.81 -14.74
CA PHE A 185 -29.00 -9.63 -15.74
C PHE A 185 -30.11 -10.47 -15.11
N SER A 186 -29.82 -11.09 -13.95
CA SER A 186 -30.81 -11.90 -13.24
C SER A 186 -32.00 -11.06 -12.79
N HIS A 187 -31.79 -9.86 -12.24
CA HIS A 187 -32.90 -8.98 -11.85
C HIS A 187 -33.73 -8.55 -13.07
N THR A 188 -33.07 -8.05 -14.11
CA THR A 188 -33.75 -7.58 -15.33
C THR A 188 -34.57 -8.68 -16.00
N VAL A 189 -34.01 -9.89 -16.12
CA VAL A 189 -34.71 -11.04 -16.72
C VAL A 189 -35.87 -11.50 -15.86
N THR A 190 -35.68 -11.65 -14.54
CA THR A 190 -36.77 -12.06 -13.64
C THR A 190 -37.92 -11.05 -13.71
N LEU A 191 -37.62 -9.76 -13.65
CA LEU A 191 -38.62 -8.71 -13.74
C LEU A 191 -39.34 -8.72 -15.10
N SER A 192 -38.59 -8.81 -16.20
CA SER A 192 -39.16 -8.86 -17.56
C SER A 192 -40.10 -10.05 -17.76
N VAL A 193 -39.71 -11.24 -17.30
CA VAL A 193 -40.51 -12.47 -17.43
C VAL A 193 -41.76 -12.42 -16.53
N CYS A 194 -41.62 -11.93 -15.30
CA CYS A 194 -42.74 -11.85 -14.36
C CYS A 194 -43.76 -10.77 -14.76
N LEU A 195 -43.35 -9.68 -15.42
CA LEU A 195 -44.27 -8.64 -15.89
C LEU A 195 -44.89 -8.97 -17.26
N ALA A 196 -44.12 -9.58 -18.17
CA ALA A 196 -44.64 -10.01 -19.47
C ALA A 196 -45.77 -11.03 -19.37
N SER A 197 -45.86 -11.78 -18.25
CA SER A 197 -46.95 -12.71 -18.00
C SER A 197 -48.21 -12.06 -17.40
N LYS A 198 -48.14 -10.79 -16.96
CA LYS A 198 -49.22 -10.11 -16.22
C LYS A 198 -49.82 -8.90 -16.94
N VAL A 199 -49.10 -8.22 -17.82
CA VAL A 199 -49.50 -6.93 -18.42
C VAL A 199 -49.89 -7.08 -19.90
N THR A 200 -51.00 -6.46 -20.30
CA THR A 200 -51.54 -6.47 -21.67
C THR A 200 -50.97 -5.37 -22.59
N GLU A 201 -50.52 -4.25 -22.02
CA GLU A 201 -49.92 -3.09 -22.70
C GLU A 201 -48.37 -3.19 -22.69
N LEU A 202 -47.75 -3.50 -23.84
CA LEU A 202 -46.31 -3.82 -23.89
C LEU A 202 -45.41 -2.59 -24.09
N GLU A 203 -45.91 -1.51 -24.69
CA GLU A 203 -45.09 -0.35 -25.08
C GLU A 203 -44.47 0.43 -23.90
N PRO A 204 -45.22 0.90 -22.88
CA PRO A 204 -44.65 1.66 -21.76
C PRO A 204 -43.71 0.79 -20.90
N LEU A 205 -43.99 -0.51 -20.82
CA LEU A 205 -43.19 -1.48 -20.09
C LEU A 205 -41.78 -1.63 -20.70
N VAL A 206 -41.67 -1.64 -22.03
CA VAL A 206 -40.37 -1.75 -22.73
C VAL A 206 -39.47 -0.55 -22.43
N TRP A 207 -40.02 0.66 -22.43
CA TRP A 207 -39.27 1.88 -22.12
C TRP A 207 -38.75 1.90 -20.68
N GLN A 208 -39.54 1.42 -19.73
CA GLN A 208 -39.15 1.31 -18.32
C GLN A 208 -38.08 0.24 -18.06
N ILE A 209 -38.22 -0.95 -18.67
CA ILE A 209 -37.18 -2.00 -18.59
C ILE A 209 -35.88 -1.51 -19.23
N LEU A 210 -35.96 -0.79 -20.35
CA LEU A 210 -34.78 -0.18 -20.99
C LEU A 210 -34.09 0.83 -20.07
N ALA A 211 -34.86 1.66 -19.36
CA ALA A 211 -34.33 2.59 -18.36
C ALA A 211 -33.59 1.84 -17.23
N ASN A 212 -34.14 0.74 -16.73
CA ASN A 212 -33.48 -0.11 -15.72
C ASN A 212 -32.14 -0.69 -16.23
N VAL A 213 -32.11 -1.18 -17.47
CA VAL A 213 -30.87 -1.69 -18.10
C VAL A 213 -29.81 -0.60 -18.17
N ILE A 214 -30.18 0.64 -18.48
CA ILE A 214 -29.27 1.78 -18.54
C ILE A 214 -28.76 2.14 -17.14
N ILE A 215 -29.63 2.15 -16.12
CA ILE A 215 -29.26 2.40 -14.72
C ILE A 215 -28.22 1.36 -14.26
N PHE A 216 -28.47 0.07 -14.51
CA PHE A 216 -27.53 -0.98 -14.14
C PHE A 216 -26.22 -0.90 -14.92
N THR A 217 -26.27 -0.59 -16.22
CA THR A 217 -25.07 -0.40 -17.04
C THR A 217 -24.23 0.76 -16.51
N CYS A 218 -24.87 1.89 -16.17
CA CYS A 218 -24.23 3.05 -15.56
C CYS A 218 -23.59 2.70 -14.21
N GLY A 219 -24.33 2.01 -13.32
CA GLY A 219 -23.83 1.57 -12.02
C GLY A 219 -22.62 0.65 -12.14
N ASN A 220 -22.65 -0.30 -13.09
CA ASN A 220 -21.52 -1.19 -13.37
C ASN A 220 -20.29 -0.43 -13.87
N LEU A 221 -20.48 0.50 -14.80
CA LEU A 221 -19.37 1.29 -15.34
C LEU A 221 -18.75 2.20 -14.27
N ALA A 222 -19.58 2.89 -13.49
CA ALA A 222 -19.13 3.75 -12.40
C ALA A 222 -18.42 2.95 -11.30
N GLY A 223 -18.98 1.79 -10.90
CA GLY A 223 -18.38 0.88 -9.93
C GLY A 223 -17.04 0.30 -10.40
N ALA A 224 -16.98 -0.20 -11.64
CA ALA A 224 -15.76 -0.70 -12.27
C ALA A 224 -14.67 0.38 -12.32
N TYR A 225 -15.03 1.58 -12.75
CA TYR A 225 -14.12 2.70 -12.81
C TYR A 225 -13.58 3.09 -11.42
N HIS A 226 -14.47 3.16 -10.41
CA HIS A 226 -14.10 3.43 -9.03
C HIS A 226 -13.14 2.36 -8.46
N LYS A 227 -13.42 1.07 -8.70
CA LYS A 227 -12.56 -0.04 -8.27
C LYS A 227 -11.18 0.03 -8.90
N HIS A 228 -11.12 0.23 -10.22
CA HIS A 228 -9.85 0.34 -10.95
C HIS A 228 -8.98 1.47 -10.39
N LEU A 229 -9.60 2.60 -10.11
CA LEU A 229 -8.91 3.76 -9.59
C LEU A 229 -8.42 3.56 -8.15
N MET A 230 -9.22 2.88 -7.32
CA MET A 230 -8.84 2.54 -5.95
C MET A 230 -7.62 1.60 -5.93
N ASP A 231 -7.61 0.58 -6.81
CA ASP A 231 -6.48 -0.35 -6.95
C ASP A 231 -5.20 0.38 -7.41
N LEU A 232 -5.32 1.34 -8.34
CA LEU A 232 -4.18 2.16 -8.76
C LEU A 232 -3.63 3.02 -7.62
N ALA A 233 -4.51 3.66 -6.85
CA ALA A 233 -4.10 4.48 -5.70
C ALA A 233 -3.37 3.65 -4.64
N LEU A 234 -3.85 2.43 -4.36
CA LEU A 234 -3.21 1.52 -3.40
C LEU A 234 -1.83 1.07 -3.88
N LYS A 235 -1.70 0.66 -5.14
CA LYS A 235 -0.42 0.24 -5.72
C LYS A 235 0.63 1.35 -5.63
N GLN A 236 0.23 2.59 -5.91
CA GLN A 236 1.11 3.74 -5.79
C GLN A 236 1.60 3.92 -4.34
N THR A 237 0.69 3.91 -3.36
CA THR A 237 1.04 4.05 -1.93
C THR A 237 1.97 2.94 -1.45
N TYR A 238 1.75 1.70 -1.90
CA TYR A 238 2.62 0.58 -1.58
C TYR A 238 4.04 0.79 -2.13
N GLN A 239 4.15 1.19 -3.41
CA GLN A 239 5.45 1.46 -4.06
C GLN A 239 6.21 2.60 -3.38
N ASP A 240 5.51 3.69 -3.05
CA ASP A 240 6.11 4.84 -2.35
C ASP A 240 6.64 4.43 -0.97
N THR A 241 5.88 3.60 -0.24
CA THR A 241 6.31 3.03 1.05
C THR A 241 7.56 2.14 0.90
N CYS A 242 7.58 1.26 -0.10
CA CYS A 242 8.75 0.42 -0.37
C CYS A 242 9.97 1.25 -0.77
N ASN A 243 9.80 2.30 -1.56
CA ASN A 243 10.89 3.20 -1.97
C ASN A 243 11.45 3.97 -0.76
N CYS A 244 10.60 4.39 0.17
CA CYS A 244 11.05 5.01 1.42
C CYS A 244 11.94 4.04 2.23
N ILE A 245 11.50 2.80 2.43
CA ILE A 245 12.28 1.77 3.15
C ILE A 245 13.61 1.48 2.45
N LYS A 246 13.61 1.37 1.12
CA LYS A 246 14.85 1.20 0.34
C LYS A 246 15.81 2.38 0.50
N THR A 247 15.28 3.60 0.62
CA THR A 247 16.08 4.82 0.79
C THR A 247 16.74 4.85 2.17
N GLU A 248 16.04 4.41 3.22
CA GLU A 248 16.66 4.24 4.54
C GLU A 248 17.78 3.19 4.53
N GLU A 249 17.62 2.12 3.75
CA GLU A 249 18.66 1.09 3.61
C GLU A 249 19.88 1.64 2.83
N LEU A 250 19.64 2.44 1.78
CA LEU A 250 20.71 3.15 1.08
C LEU A 250 21.49 4.07 2.04
N GLU A 251 20.80 4.73 2.97
CA GLU A 251 21.44 5.51 4.01
C GLU A 251 22.29 4.63 4.96
N ARG A 252 21.83 3.43 5.33
CA ARG A 252 22.67 2.48 6.08
C ARG A 252 23.89 2.02 5.29
N LEU A 253 23.76 1.81 3.99
CA LEU A 253 24.90 1.47 3.12
C LEU A 253 25.91 2.61 3.08
N LEU A 254 25.47 3.86 3.00
CA LEU A 254 26.35 5.03 3.12
C LEU A 254 27.08 5.04 4.48
N LEU A 255 26.38 4.72 5.56
CA LEU A 255 26.95 4.60 6.91
C LEU A 255 27.90 3.41 7.09
N SER A 256 27.89 2.43 6.18
CA SER A 256 28.86 1.32 6.17
C SER A 256 30.23 1.74 5.63
N LEU A 257 30.27 2.80 4.81
CA LEU A 257 31.49 3.33 4.21
C LEU A 257 32.08 4.49 5.01
N LEU A 258 31.22 5.27 5.68
CA LEU A 258 31.60 6.51 6.35
C LEU A 258 31.01 6.57 7.76
N PRO A 259 31.76 7.08 8.77
CA PRO A 259 31.20 7.37 10.08
C PRO A 259 29.97 8.30 9.97
N ALA A 260 28.96 8.06 10.82
CA ALA A 260 27.65 8.71 10.71
C ALA A 260 27.68 10.24 10.75
N HIS A 261 28.59 10.81 11.53
CA HIS A 261 28.74 12.25 11.62
C HIS A 261 29.25 12.87 10.30
N ILE A 262 30.15 12.17 9.58
CA ILE A 262 30.67 12.63 8.27
C ILE A 262 29.62 12.41 7.18
N ALA A 263 28.99 11.24 7.15
CA ALA A 263 27.97 10.91 6.17
C ALA A 263 26.81 11.94 6.17
N ARG A 264 26.39 12.39 7.36
CA ARG A 264 25.34 13.40 7.52
C ARG A 264 25.74 14.76 6.94
N VAL A 265 26.96 15.23 7.26
CA VAL A 265 27.49 16.50 6.75
C VAL A 265 27.61 16.46 5.23
N MET A 266 28.17 15.38 4.69
CA MET A 266 28.29 15.19 3.23
C MET A 266 26.91 15.14 2.55
N LYS A 267 25.96 14.40 3.12
CA LYS A 267 24.59 14.30 2.59
C LYS A 267 23.90 15.67 2.55
N ALA A 268 23.99 16.44 3.63
CA ALA A 268 23.40 17.78 3.71
C ALA A 268 24.01 18.72 2.65
N GLU A 269 25.34 18.69 2.47
CA GLU A 269 26.04 19.51 1.48
C GLU A 269 25.66 19.11 0.03
N ILE A 270 25.54 17.81 -0.26
CA ILE A 270 25.09 17.31 -1.57
C ILE A 270 23.66 17.76 -1.86
N ILE A 271 22.74 17.60 -0.90
CA ILE A 271 21.34 18.00 -1.04
C ILE A 271 21.23 19.50 -1.27
N GLN A 272 21.96 20.31 -0.50
CA GLN A 272 21.97 21.77 -0.65
C GLN A 272 22.43 22.21 -2.04
N ARG A 273 23.43 21.52 -2.63
CA ARG A 273 23.87 21.80 -4.01
C ARG A 273 22.85 21.38 -5.07
N LEU A 274 22.18 20.24 -4.87
CA LEU A 274 21.13 19.78 -5.79
C LEU A 274 19.88 20.67 -5.76
N GLN A 275 19.61 21.35 -4.64
CA GLN A 275 18.44 22.22 -4.46
C GLN A 275 18.74 23.72 -4.65
N GLY A 276 19.99 24.13 -4.79
CA GLY A 276 20.39 25.53 -4.92
C GLY A 276 20.01 26.17 -6.28
N PRO A 277 19.88 27.51 -6.34
CA PRO A 277 19.47 28.25 -7.55
C PRO A 277 20.45 28.15 -8.74
N ASN A 278 21.61 27.50 -8.56
CA ASN A 278 22.62 27.24 -9.59
C ASN A 278 22.56 25.80 -10.13
N PHE A 279 21.41 25.13 -10.07
CA PHE A 279 21.20 23.81 -10.66
C PHE A 279 21.58 23.81 -12.15
N GLY A 280 22.67 23.11 -12.50
CA GLY A 280 23.14 22.98 -13.88
C GLY A 280 24.17 24.00 -14.36
N ARG A 281 24.62 24.96 -13.53
CA ARG A 281 25.82 25.75 -13.87
C ARG A 281 27.06 24.90 -13.63
N THR A 282 27.69 24.49 -14.71
CA THR A 282 29.03 23.88 -14.72
C THR A 282 30.03 24.94 -14.25
N GLU A 283 30.16 25.14 -12.94
CA GLU A 283 31.32 25.84 -12.39
C GLU A 283 32.55 24.96 -12.63
N SER A 284 33.31 25.34 -13.65
CA SER A 284 34.65 24.84 -13.88
C SER A 284 35.54 25.27 -12.71
N THR A 285 36.37 24.33 -12.25
CA THR A 285 37.52 24.52 -11.34
C THR A 285 37.22 24.70 -9.85
N ASN A 286 36.85 23.60 -9.17
CA ASN A 286 37.53 23.06 -7.98
C ASN A 286 36.65 21.98 -7.33
N ASN A 287 36.67 20.78 -7.94
CA ASN A 287 35.95 19.62 -7.43
C ASN A 287 36.53 19.21 -6.06
N PHE A 288 35.82 19.60 -4.99
CA PHE A 288 35.96 19.16 -3.59
C PHE A 288 37.35 19.36 -2.95
N HIS A 289 37.51 20.47 -2.23
CA HIS A 289 38.57 20.65 -1.22
C HIS A 289 38.01 20.84 0.20
N ASN A 290 36.79 20.33 0.48
CA ASN A 290 36.37 20.14 1.86
C ASN A 290 36.99 18.85 2.37
N LEU A 291 38.26 18.94 2.80
CA LEU A 291 38.97 17.87 3.47
C LEU A 291 38.30 17.65 4.84
N TYR A 292 37.53 16.58 4.99
CA TYR A 292 36.89 16.24 6.27
C TYR A 292 37.90 15.53 7.16
N VAL A 293 38.76 16.30 7.82
CA VAL A 293 39.84 15.79 8.68
C VAL A 293 39.71 16.34 10.11
N GLN A 294 39.87 15.46 11.09
CA GLN A 294 39.79 15.76 12.52
C GLN A 294 40.96 15.15 13.27
N ARG A 295 41.47 15.87 14.27
CA ARG A 295 42.54 15.39 15.15
C ARG A 295 41.94 14.84 16.43
N HIS A 296 42.32 13.63 16.79
CA HIS A 296 41.93 12.96 18.03
C HIS A 296 43.17 12.65 18.86
N THR A 297 43.07 12.88 20.16
CA THR A 297 44.11 12.56 21.15
C THR A 297 43.64 11.43 22.05
N ASN A 298 44.58 10.65 22.59
CA ASN A 298 44.28 9.50 23.47
C ASN A 298 43.38 8.46 22.78
N VAL A 299 43.84 7.96 21.63
CA VAL A 299 43.24 6.80 20.97
C VAL A 299 44.14 5.59 21.14
N SER A 300 43.58 4.38 21.02
CA SER A 300 44.37 3.15 20.93
C SER A 300 44.17 2.49 19.60
N ILE A 301 45.29 2.06 19.02
CA ILE A 301 45.40 1.56 17.66
C ILE A 301 45.80 0.10 17.76
N LEU A 302 45.07 -0.78 17.07
CA LEU A 302 45.31 -2.22 17.07
C LEU A 302 45.51 -2.70 15.63
N TYR A 303 46.64 -3.37 15.42
CA TYR A 303 46.92 -4.18 14.23
C TYR A 303 46.90 -5.64 14.63
N ALA A 304 46.22 -6.46 13.82
CA ALA A 304 46.17 -7.89 14.03
C ALA A 304 46.39 -8.62 12.71
N ASP A 305 47.42 -9.47 12.65
CA ASP A 305 47.79 -10.24 11.46
C ASP A 305 47.66 -11.76 11.67
N ILE A 306 47.29 -12.49 10.61
CA ILE A 306 47.09 -13.94 10.66
C ILE A 306 48.42 -14.65 10.37
N VAL A 307 48.95 -15.32 11.39
CA VAL A 307 50.15 -16.14 11.26
C VAL A 307 49.81 -17.44 10.53
N GLY A 308 50.57 -17.74 9.48
CA GLY A 308 50.38 -18.94 8.64
C GLY A 308 49.45 -18.72 7.44
N PHE A 309 48.95 -17.50 7.24
CA PHE A 309 48.04 -17.18 6.13
C PHE A 309 48.64 -17.45 4.75
N THR A 310 49.91 -17.11 4.49
CA THR A 310 50.53 -17.32 3.17
C THR A 310 50.49 -18.78 2.73
N ARG A 311 50.73 -19.71 3.67
CA ARG A 311 50.64 -21.16 3.42
C ARG A 311 49.20 -21.62 3.24
N LEU A 312 48.26 -21.05 4.00
CA LEU A 312 46.84 -21.34 3.80
C LEU A 312 46.37 -20.88 2.43
N ALA A 313 46.78 -19.68 1.99
CA ALA A 313 46.38 -19.07 0.74
C ALA A 313 46.94 -19.80 -0.49
N SER A 314 48.13 -20.40 -0.41
CA SER A 314 48.71 -21.18 -1.52
C SER A 314 47.90 -22.41 -1.89
N ASP A 315 47.15 -22.96 -0.92
CA ASP A 315 46.41 -24.22 -1.07
C ASP A 315 44.93 -23.99 -1.43
N CYS A 316 44.53 -22.75 -1.72
CA CYS A 316 43.15 -22.34 -1.94
C CYS A 316 42.93 -21.71 -3.32
N SER A 317 41.73 -21.90 -3.90
CA SER A 317 41.33 -21.05 -5.02
C SER A 317 41.05 -19.61 -4.54
N PRO A 318 41.17 -18.59 -5.42
CA PRO A 318 40.87 -17.21 -5.04
C PRO A 318 39.45 -17.01 -4.49
N GLY A 319 38.45 -17.71 -5.04
CA GLY A 319 37.07 -17.65 -4.57
C GLY A 319 36.89 -18.20 -3.15
N GLU A 320 37.49 -19.37 -2.88
CA GLU A 320 37.47 -19.98 -1.53
C GLU A 320 38.20 -19.11 -0.50
N LEU A 321 39.32 -18.51 -0.90
CA LEU A 321 40.11 -17.64 -0.02
C LEU A 321 39.34 -16.39 0.39
N VAL A 322 38.73 -15.69 -0.58
CA VAL A 322 37.93 -14.49 -0.32
C VAL A 322 36.73 -14.82 0.57
N HIS A 323 36.06 -15.95 0.32
CA HIS A 323 34.91 -16.37 1.11
C HIS A 323 35.29 -16.71 2.57
N MET A 324 36.37 -17.47 2.76
CA MET A 324 36.92 -17.76 4.10
C MET A 324 37.29 -16.49 4.86
N LEU A 325 37.97 -15.55 4.19
CA LEU A 325 38.35 -14.26 4.79
C LEU A 325 37.13 -13.42 5.16
N ASN A 326 36.11 -13.37 4.30
CA ASN A 326 34.87 -12.64 4.56
C ASN A 326 34.19 -13.14 5.84
N GLU A 327 34.12 -14.46 6.02
CA GLU A 327 33.53 -15.07 7.21
C GLU A 327 34.39 -14.85 8.48
N LEU A 328 35.71 -14.95 8.36
CA LEU A 328 36.62 -14.71 9.49
C LEU A 328 36.60 -13.25 9.93
N PHE A 329 36.72 -12.31 8.99
CA PHE A 329 36.66 -10.89 9.29
C PHE A 329 35.28 -10.44 9.73
N GLY A 330 34.20 -11.08 9.25
CA GLY A 330 32.85 -10.90 9.81
C GLY A 330 32.80 -11.26 11.31
N LYS A 331 33.54 -12.30 11.74
CA LYS A 331 33.66 -12.62 13.17
C LYS A 331 34.45 -11.56 13.94
N PHE A 332 35.51 -11.01 13.35
CA PHE A 332 36.30 -9.95 13.96
C PHE A 332 35.54 -8.61 14.05
N ASP A 333 34.72 -8.27 13.06
CA ASP A 333 33.82 -7.12 13.11
C ASP A 333 32.87 -7.19 14.32
N GLN A 334 32.39 -8.40 14.65
CA GLN A 334 31.58 -8.60 15.84
C GLN A 334 32.37 -8.34 17.14
N ILE A 335 33.59 -8.88 17.24
CA ILE A 335 34.47 -8.67 18.40
C ILE A 335 34.84 -7.19 18.53
N ALA A 336 35.06 -6.49 17.41
CA ALA A 336 35.32 -5.05 17.38
C ALA A 336 34.15 -4.26 17.94
N LYS A 337 32.92 -4.57 17.48
CA LYS A 337 31.69 -3.95 17.99
C LYS A 337 31.47 -4.20 19.48
N GLU A 338 31.67 -5.43 19.95
CA GLU A 338 31.52 -5.83 21.36
C GLU A 338 32.54 -5.14 22.29
N ASN A 339 33.67 -4.70 21.74
CA ASN A 339 34.73 -4.01 22.47
C ASN A 339 34.86 -2.52 22.10
N GLU A 340 33.84 -1.92 21.48
CA GLU A 340 33.82 -0.47 21.13
C GLU A 340 35.09 -0.02 20.36
N CYS A 341 35.49 -0.86 19.40
CA CYS A 341 36.60 -0.58 18.49
C CYS A 341 36.04 -0.40 17.07
N MET A 342 36.43 0.68 16.41
CA MET A 342 36.06 0.97 15.04
C MET A 342 37.06 0.31 14.09
N ARG A 343 36.58 -0.57 13.20
CA ARG A 343 37.38 -1.04 12.06
C ARG A 343 37.66 0.12 11.12
N ILE A 344 38.93 0.31 10.76
CA ILE A 344 39.34 1.29 9.75
C ILE A 344 39.48 0.62 8.40
N LYS A 345 40.30 -0.42 8.30
CA LYS A 345 40.60 -1.09 7.04
C LYS A 345 41.02 -2.55 7.23
N ILE A 346 40.89 -3.33 6.17
CA ILE A 346 41.48 -4.66 6.05
C ILE A 346 42.60 -4.56 5.01
N LEU A 347 43.80 -5.01 5.38
CA LEU A 347 45.02 -4.93 4.58
C LEU A 347 45.52 -6.36 4.31
N GLY A 348 44.96 -7.02 3.28
CA GLY A 348 45.23 -8.43 3.04
C GLY A 348 44.66 -9.31 4.16
N ASP A 349 45.54 -10.00 4.89
CA ASP A 349 45.29 -10.79 6.09
C ASP A 349 45.31 -10.00 7.40
N CYS A 350 45.76 -8.73 7.35
CA CYS A 350 45.80 -7.86 8.50
C CYS A 350 44.47 -7.11 8.72
N TYR A 351 43.98 -7.16 9.96
CA TYR A 351 42.82 -6.45 10.45
C TYR A 351 43.25 -5.24 11.30
N TYR A 352 42.78 -4.05 10.92
CA TYR A 352 43.21 -2.78 11.52
C TYR A 352 42.03 -1.99 12.11
N CYS A 353 42.10 -1.68 13.41
CA CYS A 353 41.05 -0.95 14.13
C CYS A 353 41.60 0.06 15.15
N VAL A 354 40.72 0.99 15.56
CA VAL A 354 41.03 2.05 16.53
C VAL A 354 39.89 2.17 17.55
N SER A 355 40.23 2.31 18.83
CA SER A 355 39.30 2.69 19.89
C SER A 355 39.50 4.15 20.29
N GLY A 356 38.40 4.84 20.61
CA GLY A 356 38.38 6.29 20.83
C GLY A 356 38.12 7.14 19.58
N LEU A 357 37.57 6.53 18.51
CA LEU A 357 37.06 7.20 17.31
C LEU A 357 35.60 6.79 17.03
N PRO A 358 34.75 7.72 16.51
CA PRO A 358 35.04 9.13 16.30
C PRO A 358 34.90 9.94 17.60
N GLU A 359 34.34 9.34 18.64
CA GLU A 359 34.20 9.95 19.96
C GLU A 359 35.31 9.43 20.87
N SER A 360 35.90 10.34 21.65
CA SER A 360 36.95 9.97 22.60
C SER A 360 36.37 9.10 23.72
N LEU A 361 36.96 7.93 23.94
CA LEU A 361 36.53 6.97 24.97
C LEU A 361 37.57 6.93 26.09
N PRO A 362 37.18 7.04 27.37
CA PRO A 362 38.12 7.04 28.50
C PRO A 362 38.83 5.70 28.71
N HIS A 363 38.27 4.60 28.18
CA HIS A 363 38.81 3.24 28.32
C HIS A 363 39.37 2.66 27.00
N HIS A 364 39.73 3.53 26.05
CA HIS A 364 40.22 3.14 24.72
C HIS A 364 41.31 2.04 24.73
N ALA A 365 42.32 2.15 25.61
CA ALA A 365 43.40 1.17 25.72
C ALA A 365 42.93 -0.20 26.22
N ARG A 366 42.03 -0.21 27.21
CA ARG A 366 41.45 -1.45 27.76
C ARG A 366 40.59 -2.15 26.71
N ASN A 367 39.81 -1.39 25.97
CA ASN A 367 38.95 -1.86 24.89
C ASN A 367 39.78 -2.56 23.78
N CYS A 368 40.84 -1.91 23.28
CA CYS A 368 41.74 -2.52 22.30
C CYS A 368 42.46 -3.76 22.83
N VAL A 369 43.02 -3.74 24.04
CA VAL A 369 43.72 -4.90 24.58
C VAL A 369 42.78 -6.09 24.78
N LYS A 370 41.56 -5.83 25.28
CA LYS A 370 40.52 -6.86 25.41
C LYS A 370 40.12 -7.43 24.04
N MET A 371 39.91 -6.59 23.05
CA MET A 371 39.65 -7.02 21.66
C MET A 371 40.76 -7.93 21.13
N GLY A 372 42.03 -7.56 21.34
CA GLY A 372 43.17 -8.39 20.94
C GLY A 372 43.18 -9.78 21.58
N LEU A 373 42.84 -9.85 22.87
CA LEU A 373 42.71 -11.13 23.59
C LEU A 373 41.56 -11.97 23.04
N ASP A 374 40.41 -11.34 22.76
CA ASP A 374 39.23 -12.02 22.20
C ASP A 374 39.47 -12.51 20.77
N MET A 375 40.23 -11.76 19.94
CA MET A 375 40.67 -12.19 18.60
C MET A 375 41.58 -13.42 18.66
N CYS A 376 42.58 -13.42 19.55
CA CYS A 376 43.45 -14.59 19.77
C CYS A 376 42.63 -15.81 20.24
N GLU A 377 41.64 -15.61 21.11
CA GLU A 377 40.74 -16.67 21.57
C GLU A 377 39.84 -17.20 20.44
N ALA A 378 39.34 -16.32 19.57
CA ALA A 378 38.52 -16.69 18.42
C ALA A 378 39.30 -17.54 17.41
N ILE A 379 40.52 -17.12 17.05
CA ILE A 379 41.40 -17.89 16.16
C ILE A 379 41.77 -19.23 16.78
N LYS A 380 42.07 -19.26 18.09
CA LYS A 380 42.31 -20.52 18.80
C LYS A 380 41.13 -21.48 18.67
N LYS A 381 39.89 -21.02 18.86
CA LYS A 381 38.68 -21.85 18.68
C LYS A 381 38.53 -22.36 17.25
N VAL A 382 38.84 -21.53 16.24
CA VAL A 382 38.80 -21.94 14.83
C VAL A 382 39.86 -23.01 14.55
N ARG A 383 41.11 -22.81 15.00
CA ARG A 383 42.18 -23.81 14.91
C ARG A 383 41.79 -25.12 15.57
N ASP A 384 41.32 -25.07 16.81
CA ASP A 384 40.99 -26.26 17.60
C ASP A 384 39.81 -27.06 16.97
N ALA A 385 38.87 -26.37 16.30
CA ALA A 385 37.74 -27.01 15.62
C ALA A 385 38.05 -27.54 14.21
N THR A 386 38.96 -26.88 13.48
CA THR A 386 39.24 -27.17 12.07
C THR A 386 40.53 -27.97 11.86
N GLY A 387 41.41 -28.00 12.86
CA GLY A 387 42.73 -28.64 12.79
C GLY A 387 43.71 -27.92 11.85
N VAL A 388 43.45 -26.65 11.50
CA VAL A 388 44.32 -25.85 10.63
C VAL A 388 45.31 -25.06 11.48
N ASP A 389 46.60 -25.17 11.17
CA ASP A 389 47.68 -24.49 11.91
C ASP A 389 47.73 -22.98 11.59
N ILE A 390 46.83 -22.22 12.21
CA ILE A 390 46.77 -20.75 12.14
C ILE A 390 46.88 -20.14 13.54
N ASN A 391 47.43 -18.93 13.60
CA ASN A 391 47.50 -18.16 14.83
C ASN A 391 47.33 -16.65 14.53
N MET A 392 47.33 -15.81 15.55
CA MET A 392 47.16 -14.36 15.42
C MET A 392 48.30 -13.62 16.09
N ARG A 393 48.93 -12.65 15.43
CA ARG A 393 49.76 -11.63 16.09
C ARG A 393 48.92 -10.38 16.30
N VAL A 394 49.06 -9.74 17.46
CA VAL A 394 48.32 -8.51 17.77
C VAL A 394 49.27 -7.49 18.40
N GLY A 395 49.34 -6.30 17.80
CA GLY A 395 50.07 -5.14 18.30
C GLY A 395 49.15 -4.00 18.68
N VAL A 396 49.37 -3.38 19.84
CA VAL A 396 48.57 -2.23 20.33
C VAL A 396 49.46 -1.08 20.80
N HIS A 397 49.23 0.09 20.23
CA HIS A 397 49.86 1.34 20.66
C HIS A 397 48.80 2.42 20.94
N SER A 398 49.08 3.33 21.87
CA SER A 398 48.18 4.43 22.23
C SER A 398 48.85 5.76 21.93
N GLY A 399 48.14 6.68 21.30
CA GLY A 399 48.70 7.93 20.84
C GLY A 399 47.66 8.88 20.26
N ASN A 400 48.11 9.76 19.38
CA ASN A 400 47.32 10.79 18.73
C ASN A 400 47.18 10.47 17.24
N VAL A 401 46.01 10.76 16.68
CA VAL A 401 45.75 10.49 15.27
C VAL A 401 45.03 11.62 14.57
N LEU A 402 45.28 11.72 13.27
CA LEU A 402 44.51 12.51 12.34
C LEU A 402 43.61 11.54 11.57
N CYS A 403 42.28 11.67 11.65
CA CYS A 403 41.36 10.84 10.88
C CYS A 403 40.53 11.69 9.91
N GLY A 404 40.03 11.08 8.86
CA GLY A 404 39.21 11.81 7.90
C GLY A 404 38.88 11.02 6.65
N VAL A 405 38.12 11.64 5.74
CA VAL A 405 37.75 11.03 4.46
C VAL A 405 38.59 11.62 3.34
N ILE A 406 39.22 10.75 2.55
CA ILE A 406 39.97 11.12 1.35
C ILE A 406 39.38 10.49 0.09
N GLY A 407 39.60 11.14 -1.06
CA GLY A 407 39.23 10.66 -2.39
C GLY A 407 38.07 11.44 -3.02
N LEU A 408 38.03 11.48 -4.34
CA LEU A 408 36.96 12.13 -5.11
C LEU A 408 35.90 11.15 -5.64
N ARG A 409 36.29 9.89 -5.85
CA ARG A 409 35.43 8.84 -6.42
C ARG A 409 35.32 7.60 -5.54
N LYS A 410 36.44 7.21 -4.91
CA LYS A 410 36.49 6.14 -3.92
C LYS A 410 36.79 6.78 -2.57
N TRP A 411 35.74 7.18 -1.87
CA TRP A 411 35.88 7.74 -0.54
C TRP A 411 36.37 6.69 0.43
N GLN A 412 37.41 7.03 1.17
CA GLN A 412 38.00 6.17 2.18
C GLN A 412 38.15 6.98 3.46
N TYR A 413 37.46 6.55 4.51
CA TYR A 413 37.76 7.00 5.86
C TYR A 413 39.03 6.27 6.33
N ASP A 414 40.03 7.04 6.75
CA ASP A 414 41.32 6.49 7.18
C ASP A 414 41.92 7.31 8.32
N VAL A 415 43.02 6.80 8.89
CA VAL A 415 43.70 7.34 10.06
C VAL A 415 45.20 7.45 9.77
N TRP A 416 45.80 8.59 10.08
CA TRP A 416 47.20 8.91 9.82
C TRP A 416 47.89 9.43 11.09
N SER A 417 49.03 8.85 11.43
CA SER A 417 49.96 9.32 12.47
C SER A 417 51.25 8.51 12.46
N HIS A 418 52.30 9.03 13.08
CA HIS A 418 53.48 8.22 13.44
C HIS A 418 53.10 7.11 14.45
N ASP A 419 52.09 7.37 15.30
CA ASP A 419 51.59 6.40 16.27
C ASP A 419 50.90 5.20 15.58
N VAL A 420 50.31 5.40 14.39
CA VAL A 420 49.74 4.33 13.57
C VAL A 420 50.86 3.45 13.02
N THR A 421 51.93 4.07 12.50
CA THR A 421 53.12 3.35 12.02
C THR A 421 53.78 2.56 13.15
N LEU A 422 53.90 3.14 14.34
CA LEU A 422 54.42 2.44 15.51
C LEU A 422 53.54 1.24 15.89
N ALA A 423 52.21 1.37 15.87
CA ALA A 423 51.28 0.25 16.13
C ALA A 423 51.47 -0.90 15.14
N ASN A 424 51.73 -0.59 13.86
CA ASN A 424 52.03 -1.60 12.83
C ASN A 424 53.32 -2.37 13.17
N HIS A 425 54.40 -1.68 13.55
CA HIS A 425 55.64 -2.32 13.98
C HIS A 425 55.50 -3.08 15.32
N MET A 426 54.60 -2.65 16.20
CA MET A 426 54.24 -3.41 17.39
C MET A 426 53.59 -4.77 17.05
N GLU A 427 52.81 -4.87 15.97
CA GLU A 427 52.28 -6.15 15.49
C GLU A 427 53.38 -6.98 14.86
N ALA A 428 54.18 -6.40 13.96
CA ALA A 428 55.26 -7.10 13.25
C ALA A 428 56.29 -7.71 14.22
N GLY A 429 56.66 -6.98 15.28
CA GLY A 429 57.52 -7.45 16.38
C GLY A 429 56.80 -8.31 17.44
N GLY A 430 55.51 -8.62 17.23
CA GLY A 430 54.65 -9.35 18.15
C GLY A 430 54.88 -10.87 18.14
N VAL A 431 54.43 -11.53 19.21
CA VAL A 431 54.53 -12.99 19.37
C VAL A 431 53.18 -13.64 19.06
N PRO A 432 53.12 -14.71 18.24
CA PRO A 432 51.86 -15.38 17.90
C PRO A 432 51.06 -15.82 19.14
N GLY A 433 49.77 -15.50 19.17
CA GLY A 433 48.82 -15.82 20.24
C GLY A 433 48.90 -14.87 21.45
N ARG A 434 49.72 -13.81 21.38
CA ARG A 434 49.91 -12.83 22.45
C ARG A 434 49.56 -11.43 21.97
N VAL A 435 49.14 -10.57 22.91
CA VAL A 435 48.90 -9.16 22.65
C VAL A 435 50.13 -8.37 23.08
N HIS A 436 50.79 -7.73 22.11
CA HIS A 436 52.00 -6.95 22.28
C HIS A 436 51.66 -5.47 22.41
N ILE A 437 52.10 -4.83 23.50
CA ILE A 437 51.74 -3.45 23.82
C ILE A 437 52.98 -2.60 24.07
N SER A 438 52.88 -1.33 23.71
CA SER A 438 53.91 -0.33 24.04
C SER A 438 53.84 0.12 25.51
N SER A 439 54.91 0.74 26.02
CA SER A 439 54.93 1.40 27.33
C SER A 439 53.81 2.44 27.49
N VAL A 440 53.54 3.23 26.46
CA VAL A 440 52.46 4.23 26.46
C VAL A 440 51.10 3.57 26.68
N THR A 441 50.82 2.47 25.96
CA THR A 441 49.59 1.70 26.18
C THR A 441 49.50 1.18 27.62
N LEU A 442 50.62 0.70 28.19
CA LEU A 442 50.65 0.20 29.57
C LEU A 442 50.27 1.27 30.59
N GLU A 443 50.74 2.51 30.42
CA GLU A 443 50.36 3.65 31.26
C GLU A 443 48.84 3.92 31.20
N HIS A 444 48.25 3.87 29.99
CA HIS A 444 46.81 4.03 29.80
C HIS A 444 45.98 2.87 30.38
N LEU A 445 46.55 1.67 30.53
CA LEU A 445 45.87 0.53 31.16
C LEU A 445 45.75 0.67 32.68
N LYS A 446 46.54 1.55 33.33
CA LYS A 446 46.48 1.83 34.78
C LYS A 446 46.45 0.56 35.66
N GLY A 447 47.26 -0.44 35.31
CA GLY A 447 47.36 -1.71 36.06
C GLY A 447 46.21 -2.70 35.85
N SER A 448 45.33 -2.48 34.86
CA SER A 448 44.18 -3.37 34.57
C SER A 448 44.58 -4.78 34.13
N TYR A 449 45.81 -4.97 33.64
CA TYR A 449 46.33 -6.26 33.17
C TYR A 449 47.74 -6.48 33.72
N LYS A 450 48.06 -7.74 34.01
CA LYS A 450 49.43 -8.18 34.25
C LYS A 450 50.18 -8.27 32.92
N VAL A 451 51.44 -7.88 32.91
CA VAL A 451 52.30 -7.87 31.72
C VAL A 451 53.66 -8.45 32.02
N GLU A 452 54.34 -8.94 31.00
CA GLU A 452 55.74 -9.38 31.05
C GLU A 452 56.58 -8.59 30.03
N PRO A 453 57.93 -8.55 30.18
CA PRO A 453 58.81 -7.93 29.20
C PRO A 453 58.57 -8.51 27.80
N GLY A 454 58.40 -7.63 26.81
CA GLY A 454 58.10 -8.05 25.45
C GLY A 454 59.33 -8.29 24.58
N ASP A 455 60.45 -7.64 24.86
CA ASP A 455 61.69 -7.68 24.06
C ASP A 455 61.48 -7.42 22.55
N GLY A 456 60.52 -6.56 22.20
CA GLY A 456 60.15 -6.27 20.80
C GLY A 456 61.32 -5.77 19.94
N GLN A 457 62.28 -5.08 20.56
CA GLN A 457 63.50 -4.56 19.92
C GLN A 457 64.42 -5.64 19.34
N SER A 458 64.29 -6.90 19.81
CA SER A 458 65.04 -8.02 19.25
C SER A 458 64.43 -8.56 17.95
N ARG A 459 63.14 -8.27 17.69
CA ARG A 459 62.36 -8.84 16.60
C ARG A 459 61.99 -7.85 15.51
N ASP A 460 61.99 -6.55 15.81
CA ASP A 460 61.71 -5.48 14.84
C ASP A 460 62.75 -4.35 14.97
N SER A 461 63.37 -3.97 13.84
CA SER A 461 64.42 -2.96 13.79
C SER A 461 63.92 -1.56 14.08
N TYR A 462 62.68 -1.24 13.69
CA TYR A 462 62.08 0.07 13.93
C TYR A 462 61.87 0.31 15.43
N LEU A 463 61.39 -0.70 16.16
CA LEU A 463 61.26 -0.65 17.62
C LEU A 463 62.62 -0.46 18.32
N LYS A 464 63.68 -1.07 17.79
CA LYS A 464 65.05 -0.93 18.31
C LYS A 464 65.63 0.46 18.07
N GLU A 465 65.52 0.97 16.85
CA GLU A 465 66.04 2.29 16.45
C GLU A 465 65.34 3.42 17.22
N HIS A 466 64.04 3.28 17.50
CA HIS A 466 63.26 4.27 18.24
C HIS A 466 63.26 4.04 19.76
N GLY A 467 64.02 3.06 20.27
CA GLY A 467 64.16 2.79 21.71
C GLY A 467 62.84 2.47 22.42
N VAL A 468 61.88 1.85 21.71
CA VAL A 468 60.52 1.62 22.23
C VAL A 468 60.55 0.48 23.25
N VAL A 469 60.10 0.75 24.47
CA VAL A 469 59.94 -0.28 25.51
C VAL A 469 58.60 -0.99 25.31
N THR A 470 58.61 -2.32 25.28
CA THR A 470 57.44 -3.12 24.96
C THR A 470 57.15 -4.24 25.95
N PHE A 471 55.89 -4.66 26.00
CA PHE A 471 55.37 -5.63 26.96
C PHE A 471 54.41 -6.61 26.29
N LEU A 472 54.33 -7.84 26.79
CA LEU A 472 53.31 -8.81 26.40
C LEU A 472 52.25 -8.93 27.48
N VAL A 473 50.98 -8.87 27.11
CA VAL A 473 49.86 -9.01 28.04
C VAL A 473 49.71 -10.46 28.46
N ILE A 474 49.55 -10.69 29.76
CA ILE A 474 49.24 -12.01 30.32
C ILE A 474 47.73 -12.17 30.32
N ASN A 475 47.24 -13.18 29.61
CA ASN A 475 45.80 -13.42 29.50
C ASN A 475 45.27 -13.99 30.84
N PRO A 476 44.35 -13.29 31.54
CA PRO A 476 43.85 -13.71 32.84
C PRO A 476 43.04 -15.02 32.79
N LYS A 477 42.52 -15.41 31.61
CA LYS A 477 41.78 -16.67 31.44
C LYS A 477 42.69 -17.90 31.41
N THR A 478 43.99 -17.73 31.17
CA THR A 478 44.94 -18.86 31.05
C THR A 478 45.33 -19.43 32.42
N GLU A 479 45.33 -18.63 33.49
CA GLU A 479 45.62 -19.09 34.86
C GLU A 479 44.54 -20.03 35.44
N ARG A 480 43.29 -20.01 34.92
CA ARG A 480 42.20 -20.81 35.49
C ARG A 480 42.15 -22.27 35.01
N HIS A 481 42.96 -22.69 34.05
CA HIS A 481 42.90 -24.04 33.50
C HIS A 481 44.29 -24.71 33.42
N SER A 482 44.60 -25.53 34.42
CA SER A 482 45.30 -26.82 34.31
C SER A 482 45.21 -27.56 35.67
N PRO A 483 45.06 -28.91 35.72
CA PRO A 483 45.40 -29.89 34.69
C PRO A 483 44.27 -30.89 34.33
N LEU A 484 44.51 -31.64 33.24
CA LEU A 484 43.91 -32.95 32.90
C LEU A 484 42.38 -33.01 32.66
N LEU A 485 41.98 -32.79 31.41
CA LEU A 485 40.96 -33.61 30.76
C LEU A 485 41.28 -33.65 29.27
N GLY A 486 41.75 -34.82 28.81
CA GLY A 486 41.94 -35.08 27.40
C GLY A 486 40.63 -34.90 26.68
N VAL A 487 40.45 -33.75 26.02
CA VAL A 487 39.44 -33.60 24.99
C VAL A 487 39.92 -34.48 23.86
N ARG A 488 39.36 -35.69 23.83
CA ARG A 488 39.48 -36.62 22.72
C ARG A 488 38.97 -35.88 21.48
N SER A 489 39.88 -35.35 20.69
CA SER A 489 39.62 -34.96 19.31
C SER A 489 39.07 -36.21 18.63
N ARG A 490 37.74 -36.30 18.51
CA ARG A 490 37.12 -37.23 17.56
C ARG A 490 37.39 -36.61 16.20
N PRO A 491 38.26 -37.17 15.35
CA PRO A 491 38.18 -36.84 13.95
C PRO A 491 36.81 -37.36 13.51
N SER A 492 35.93 -36.50 13.01
CA SER A 492 34.87 -37.01 12.14
C SER A 492 35.59 -37.78 11.03
N LEU A 493 35.31 -39.07 10.88
CA LEU A 493 36.00 -39.97 9.94
C LEU A 493 35.95 -39.49 8.47
N ASP A 494 35.20 -38.43 8.17
CA ASP A 494 35.04 -37.83 6.85
C ASP A 494 35.83 -36.52 6.62
N GLY A 495 36.52 -36.00 7.65
CA GLY A 495 37.21 -34.70 7.62
C GLY A 495 38.60 -34.68 6.96
N GLY A 496 39.12 -35.85 6.58
CA GLY A 496 40.45 -36.00 5.97
C GLY A 496 40.52 -35.71 4.48
N LYS A 497 39.37 -35.66 3.78
CA LYS A 497 39.31 -35.39 2.33
C LYS A 497 39.11 -33.91 1.98
N MET A 498 38.69 -33.08 2.94
CA MET A 498 38.40 -31.66 2.69
C MET A 498 39.61 -30.77 2.93
N ARG A 499 39.84 -29.85 2.00
CA ARG A 499 40.86 -28.79 2.10
C ARG A 499 40.64 -27.91 3.33
N ALA A 500 41.73 -27.35 3.86
CA ALA A 500 41.74 -26.52 5.08
C ALA A 500 40.77 -25.33 5.01
N SER A 501 40.75 -24.61 3.87
CA SER A 501 39.83 -23.49 3.63
C SER A 501 38.37 -23.88 3.71
N VAL A 502 37.98 -25.02 3.14
CA VAL A 502 36.58 -25.46 3.12
C VAL A 502 36.12 -25.87 4.53
N ARG A 503 36.99 -26.52 5.31
CA ARG A 503 36.68 -26.84 6.72
C ARG A 503 36.48 -25.59 7.56
N MET A 504 37.36 -24.60 7.38
CA MET A 504 37.29 -23.33 8.09
C MET A 504 36.06 -22.52 7.69
N THR A 505 35.79 -22.43 6.38
CA THR A 505 34.59 -21.80 5.81
C THR A 505 33.33 -22.43 6.38
N ARG A 506 33.16 -23.75 6.33
CA ARG A 506 31.96 -24.43 6.84
C ARG A 506 31.73 -24.18 8.33
N TYR A 507 32.81 -24.18 9.13
CA TYR A 507 32.73 -23.88 10.56
C TYR A 507 32.24 -22.44 10.79
N LEU A 508 32.80 -21.48 10.06
CA LEU A 508 32.40 -20.07 10.16
C LEU A 508 30.98 -19.85 9.58
N GLU A 509 30.62 -20.53 8.49
CA GLU A 509 29.30 -20.50 7.84
C GLU A 509 28.16 -21.02 8.70
N SER A 510 28.40 -22.09 9.48
CA SER A 510 27.43 -22.55 10.49
C SER A 510 27.09 -21.46 11.52
N LYS A 511 27.92 -20.42 11.60
CA LYS A 511 27.73 -19.20 12.38
C LYS A 511 27.49 -17.93 11.53
N SER A 512 27.53 -18.02 10.20
CA SER A 512 27.53 -16.88 9.27
C SER A 512 26.28 -16.01 9.41
N GLN A 513 26.51 -14.71 9.23
CA GLN A 513 25.49 -13.68 9.37
C GLN A 513 24.78 -13.36 8.06
N ARG A 514 25.23 -13.86 6.90
CA ARG A 514 24.64 -13.48 5.61
C ARG A 514 23.16 -13.88 5.50
N ARG A 515 22.82 -15.13 5.86
CA ARG A 515 21.42 -15.58 5.95
C ARG A 515 20.64 -14.78 6.99
N ARG A 516 21.25 -14.49 8.16
CA ARG A 516 20.62 -13.66 9.19
C ARG A 516 20.36 -12.22 8.76
N PHE A 517 21.22 -11.63 7.94
CA PHE A 517 21.06 -10.26 7.44
C PHE A 517 19.92 -10.17 6.43
N GLU A 518 19.85 -11.11 5.47
CA GLU A 518 18.74 -11.18 4.51
C GLU A 518 17.41 -11.48 5.20
N GLU A 519 17.41 -12.36 6.21
CA GLU A 519 16.26 -12.62 7.07
C GLU A 519 15.87 -11.40 7.89
N GLU A 520 16.83 -10.68 8.49
CA GLU A 520 16.57 -9.47 9.27
C GLU A 520 16.01 -8.34 8.40
N LEU A 521 16.50 -8.19 7.15
CA LEU A 521 15.98 -7.22 6.20
C LEU A 521 14.53 -7.53 5.82
N ASN A 522 14.25 -8.79 5.49
CA ASN A 522 12.90 -9.24 5.18
C ASN A 522 11.97 -9.10 6.38
N GLU A 523 12.41 -9.49 7.58
CA GLU A 523 11.66 -9.29 8.82
C GLU A 523 11.41 -7.81 9.11
N ARG A 524 12.39 -6.95 8.85
CA ARG A 524 12.25 -5.50 9.09
C ARG A 524 11.27 -4.89 8.11
N MET A 525 11.31 -5.29 6.85
CA MET A 525 10.32 -4.88 5.86
C MET A 525 8.92 -5.34 6.28
N ILE A 526 8.76 -6.60 6.71
CA ILE A 526 7.50 -7.14 7.22
C ILE A 526 7.04 -6.37 8.47
N ARG A 527 7.91 -6.16 9.47
CA ARG A 527 7.59 -5.41 10.69
C ARG A 527 7.23 -3.95 10.42
N THR A 528 7.86 -3.32 9.44
CA THR A 528 7.54 -1.92 9.06
C THR A 528 6.19 -1.87 8.38
N ILE A 529 5.92 -2.80 7.46
CA ILE A 529 4.61 -2.94 6.80
C ILE A 529 3.51 -3.26 7.82
N ASP A 530 3.75 -4.18 8.76
CA ASP A 530 2.83 -4.53 9.84
C ASP A 530 2.66 -3.38 10.84
N GLY A 531 3.71 -2.60 11.12
CA GLY A 531 3.65 -1.40 11.94
C GLY A 531 2.77 -0.32 11.32
N ILE A 532 2.98 -0.03 10.03
CA ILE A 532 2.14 0.89 9.23
C ILE A 532 0.69 0.38 9.14
N ASN A 533 0.49 -0.93 9.00
CA ASN A 533 -0.84 -1.54 8.94
C ASN A 533 -1.49 -1.74 10.30
N SER A 534 -0.75 -1.60 11.40
CA SER A 534 -1.34 -1.69 12.72
C SER A 534 -2.27 -0.48 12.89
N GLN A 535 -3.57 -0.75 12.88
CA GLN A 535 -4.62 0.25 13.12
C GLN A 535 -4.35 1.04 14.42
N LYS A 536 -3.58 0.46 15.35
CA LYS A 536 -3.08 1.08 16.59
C LYS A 536 -2.07 2.21 16.36
N GLN A 537 -1.28 2.22 15.29
CA GLN A 537 -0.27 3.25 15.04
C GLN A 537 -0.88 4.52 14.46
N TRP A 538 -1.88 4.42 13.57
CA TRP A 538 -2.68 5.56 13.10
C TRP A 538 -3.54 6.18 14.20
N LEU A 539 -4.12 5.36 15.08
CA LEU A 539 -4.86 5.85 16.24
C LEU A 539 -3.98 6.56 17.27
N LYS A 540 -2.66 6.34 17.22
CA LYS A 540 -1.66 6.85 18.17
C LYS A 540 -0.70 7.87 17.55
N SER A 541 -0.77 8.11 16.24
CA SER A 541 0.07 9.11 15.58
C SER A 541 -0.41 10.50 15.97
N GLU A 542 0.40 11.23 16.73
CA GLU A 542 0.12 12.61 17.15
C GLU A 542 0.15 13.60 15.97
N ASP A 543 0.62 13.17 14.80
CA ASP A 543 0.82 14.01 13.62
C ASP A 543 -0.45 14.25 12.79
N ILE A 544 -1.51 13.47 12.98
CA ILE A 544 -2.75 13.52 12.18
C ILE A 544 -3.98 13.72 13.08
N GLN A 545 -4.85 14.65 12.70
CA GLN A 545 -6.13 14.87 13.36
C GLN A 545 -7.06 13.67 13.15
N ARG A 546 -7.52 13.05 14.24
CA ARG A 546 -8.31 11.81 14.22
C ARG A 546 -9.63 11.87 13.46
N ILE A 547 -10.30 13.02 13.50
CA ILE A 547 -11.55 13.22 12.78
C ILE A 547 -11.16 13.66 11.38
N SER A 548 -10.78 14.93 11.19
CA SER A 548 -10.59 15.53 9.87
C SER A 548 -9.48 14.94 8.97
N LEU A 549 -8.66 14.00 9.45
CA LEU A 549 -7.51 13.41 8.75
C LEU A 549 -6.49 14.43 8.22
N PHE A 550 -6.44 15.64 8.79
CA PHE A 550 -5.44 16.64 8.46
C PHE A 550 -4.16 16.45 9.24
N PHE A 551 -3.03 16.78 8.62
CA PHE A 551 -1.78 16.89 9.35
C PHE A 551 -1.85 18.06 10.34
N HIS A 552 -1.44 17.83 11.59
CA HIS A 552 -1.29 18.90 12.58
C HIS A 552 -0.29 19.96 12.09
N ASN A 553 0.72 19.54 11.34
CA ASN A 553 1.67 20.44 10.68
C ASN A 553 1.10 21.02 9.38
N LYS A 554 0.78 22.32 9.41
CA LYS A 554 0.25 23.06 8.25
C LYS A 554 1.18 23.06 7.03
N ALA A 555 2.50 22.93 7.21
CA ALA A 555 3.44 22.89 6.09
C ALA A 555 3.31 21.57 5.32
N LEU A 556 3.26 20.44 6.03
CA LEU A 556 3.06 19.11 5.43
C LEU A 556 1.68 19.00 4.76
N GLU A 557 0.64 19.54 5.38
CA GLU A 557 -0.71 19.60 4.78
C GLU A 557 -0.71 20.40 3.47
N LYS A 558 -0.01 21.55 3.44
CA LYS A 558 0.11 22.38 2.25
C LYS A 558 0.85 21.64 1.13
N GLU A 559 1.93 20.95 1.46
CA GLU A 559 2.71 20.14 0.52
C GLU A 559 1.86 18.98 -0.03
N TYR A 560 1.21 18.21 0.84
CA TYR A 560 0.31 17.12 0.47
C TYR A 560 -0.78 17.58 -0.52
N ARG A 561 -1.45 18.69 -0.23
CA ARG A 561 -2.49 19.27 -1.12
C ARG A 561 -1.95 19.79 -2.44
N SER A 562 -0.69 20.23 -2.47
CA SER A 562 -0.04 20.71 -3.70
C SER A 562 0.41 19.58 -4.63
N THR A 563 0.33 18.31 -4.19
CA THR A 563 0.67 17.16 -5.01
C THR A 563 -0.18 17.11 -6.29
N THR A 564 0.49 16.98 -7.44
CA THR A 564 -0.14 16.93 -8.75
C THR A 564 -0.98 15.65 -8.92
N LEU A 565 -2.17 15.79 -9.51
CA LEU A 565 -3.07 14.66 -9.78
C LEU A 565 -3.25 14.45 -11.29
N PRO A 566 -2.41 13.61 -11.93
CA PRO A 566 -2.53 13.35 -13.36
C PRO A 566 -3.83 12.62 -13.74
N ALA A 567 -4.43 11.90 -12.78
CA ALA A 567 -5.67 11.16 -12.98
C ALA A 567 -6.95 12.02 -12.95
N PHE A 568 -6.86 13.31 -12.58
CA PHE A 568 -8.03 14.16 -12.36
C PHE A 568 -8.99 14.23 -13.56
N LYS A 569 -8.43 14.32 -14.77
CA LYS A 569 -9.19 14.35 -16.03
C LYS A 569 -10.14 13.16 -16.19
N TYR A 570 -9.75 11.98 -15.71
CA TYR A 570 -10.57 10.78 -15.85
C TYR A 570 -11.76 10.77 -14.86
N TYR A 571 -11.66 11.45 -13.72
CA TYR A 571 -12.78 11.60 -12.78
C TYR A 571 -13.90 12.42 -13.40
N VAL A 572 -13.53 13.53 -14.04
CA VAL A 572 -14.47 14.39 -14.76
C VAL A 572 -15.12 13.65 -15.92
N THR A 573 -14.37 12.82 -16.66
CA THR A 573 -14.94 11.96 -17.72
C THR A 573 -15.98 10.98 -17.17
N CYS A 574 -15.69 10.29 -16.06
CA CYS A 574 -16.65 9.38 -15.44
C CYS A 574 -17.92 10.11 -14.95
N ALA A 575 -17.77 11.30 -14.35
CA ALA A 575 -18.91 12.13 -13.96
C ALA A 575 -19.78 12.55 -15.17
N CYS A 576 -19.15 12.89 -16.31
CA CYS A 576 -19.87 13.19 -17.54
C CYS A 576 -20.65 11.97 -18.09
N LEU A 577 -20.10 10.75 -17.97
CA LEU A 577 -20.80 9.53 -18.36
C LEU A 577 -22.05 9.31 -17.50
N ILE A 578 -21.95 9.52 -16.17
CA ILE A 578 -23.10 9.44 -15.27
C ILE A 578 -24.18 10.47 -15.65
N PHE A 579 -23.77 11.70 -15.98
CA PHE A 579 -24.68 12.73 -16.48
C PHE A 579 -25.43 12.29 -17.75
N CYS A 580 -24.70 11.74 -18.73
CA CYS A 580 -25.32 11.20 -19.95
C CYS A 580 -26.32 10.07 -19.64
N CYS A 581 -26.01 9.20 -18.67
CA CYS A 581 -26.94 8.15 -18.25
C CYS A 581 -28.20 8.72 -17.60
N ILE A 582 -28.08 9.73 -16.73
CA ILE A 582 -29.23 10.43 -16.13
C ILE A 582 -30.11 11.05 -17.22
N PHE A 583 -29.51 11.71 -18.21
CA PHE A 583 -30.22 12.28 -19.34
C PHE A 583 -31.02 11.24 -20.13
N ILE A 584 -30.39 10.11 -20.47
CA ILE A 584 -31.07 9.05 -21.23
C ILE A 584 -32.22 8.46 -20.41
N VAL A 585 -32.02 8.17 -19.12
CA VAL A 585 -33.08 7.64 -18.23
C VAL A 585 -34.26 8.62 -18.16
N GLN A 586 -34.01 9.91 -17.99
CA GLN A 586 -35.05 10.92 -17.93
C GLN A 586 -35.81 11.08 -19.27
N ILE A 587 -35.13 11.01 -20.42
CA ILE A 587 -35.79 11.06 -21.74
C ILE A 587 -36.67 9.83 -22.00
N LEU A 588 -36.26 8.65 -21.53
CA LEU A 588 -37.01 7.41 -21.77
C LEU A 588 -38.27 7.32 -20.91
N VAL A 589 -38.25 7.91 -19.72
CA VAL A 589 -39.34 7.77 -18.73
C VAL A 589 -40.29 8.98 -18.72
N LEU A 590 -39.82 10.18 -19.08
CA LEU A 590 -40.61 11.41 -19.02
C LEU A 590 -41.27 11.76 -20.36
N PRO A 591 -42.40 12.47 -20.35
CA PRO A 591 -42.96 13.06 -21.55
C PRO A 591 -41.94 14.02 -22.18
N LYS A 592 -41.79 13.91 -23.50
CA LYS A 592 -40.78 14.65 -24.28
C LYS A 592 -41.15 16.13 -24.35
N THR A 593 -40.67 16.93 -23.40
CA THR A 593 -40.84 18.39 -23.42
C THR A 593 -39.63 19.09 -24.03
N ALA A 594 -39.85 20.22 -24.72
CA ALA A 594 -38.76 21.04 -25.25
C ALA A 594 -37.86 21.60 -24.11
N VAL A 595 -38.45 21.85 -22.94
CA VAL A 595 -37.76 22.36 -21.74
C VAL A 595 -36.69 21.37 -21.26
N LEU A 596 -37.00 20.06 -21.27
CA LEU A 596 -36.06 18.99 -20.94
C LEU A 596 -34.82 18.99 -21.85
N GLY A 597 -35.03 19.13 -23.17
CA GLY A 597 -33.94 19.17 -24.14
C GLY A 597 -33.03 20.38 -23.98
N ILE A 598 -33.62 21.56 -23.72
CA ILE A 598 -32.90 22.83 -23.54
C ILE A 598 -32.07 22.81 -22.25
N SER A 599 -32.63 22.34 -21.13
CA SER A 599 -31.94 22.32 -19.83
C SER A 599 -30.72 21.40 -19.85
N PHE A 600 -30.87 20.16 -20.36
CA PHE A 600 -29.77 19.22 -20.52
C PHE A 600 -28.75 19.67 -21.57
N GLY A 601 -29.19 20.32 -22.66
CA GLY A 601 -28.30 20.88 -23.67
C GLY A 601 -27.36 21.96 -23.09
N LEU A 602 -27.90 22.86 -22.27
CA LEU A 602 -27.10 23.89 -21.61
C LEU A 602 -26.13 23.30 -20.57
N ALA A 603 -26.60 22.34 -19.76
CA ALA A 603 -25.74 21.63 -18.82
C ALA A 603 -24.63 20.82 -19.51
N PHE A 604 -24.94 20.19 -20.66
CA PHE A 604 -23.96 19.48 -21.47
C PHE A 604 -22.87 20.41 -22.02
N LEU A 605 -23.22 21.60 -22.50
CA LEU A 605 -22.24 22.59 -22.96
C LEU A 605 -21.30 23.03 -21.84
N LEU A 606 -21.83 23.23 -20.61
CA LEU A 606 -21.02 23.55 -19.44
C LEU A 606 -20.08 22.39 -19.05
N LEU A 607 -20.56 21.15 -19.03
CA LEU A 607 -19.74 19.95 -18.77
C LEU A 607 -18.68 19.74 -19.85
N ALA A 608 -19.02 19.93 -21.12
CA ALA A 608 -18.10 19.82 -22.24
C ALA A 608 -16.98 20.87 -22.14
N LEU A 609 -17.31 22.10 -21.71
CA LEU A 609 -16.31 23.15 -21.45
C LEU A 609 -15.37 22.77 -20.31
N ILE A 610 -15.89 22.23 -19.20
CA ILE A 610 -15.09 21.73 -18.07
C ILE A 610 -14.17 20.57 -18.53
N LEU A 611 -14.68 19.64 -19.33
CA LEU A 611 -13.92 18.51 -19.85
C LEU A 611 -12.83 18.96 -20.85
N LEU A 612 -13.13 19.93 -21.71
CA LEU A 612 -12.16 20.54 -22.62
C LEU A 612 -11.02 21.22 -21.85
N LEU A 613 -11.33 21.96 -20.78
CA LEU A 613 -10.33 22.56 -19.90
C LEU A 613 -9.40 21.51 -19.26
N CYS A 614 -9.96 20.35 -18.89
CA CYS A 614 -9.19 19.24 -18.31
C CYS A 614 -8.29 18.53 -19.35
N PHE A 615 -8.71 18.44 -20.62
CA PHE A 615 -7.99 17.72 -21.69
C PHE A 615 -7.16 18.62 -22.61
N ALA A 616 -7.21 19.94 -22.44
CA ALA A 616 -6.56 20.93 -23.32
C ALA A 616 -5.10 20.61 -23.64
N GLY A 617 -4.28 20.22 -22.65
CA GLY A 617 -2.86 19.90 -22.89
C GLY A 617 -2.61 18.59 -23.61
N HIS A 618 -3.52 17.61 -23.55
CA HIS A 618 -3.37 16.36 -24.30
C HIS A 618 -3.80 16.52 -25.77
N ILE A 619 -4.78 17.40 -26.03
CA ILE A 619 -5.24 17.72 -27.38
C ILE A 619 -4.19 18.57 -28.13
N LEU A 620 -3.55 19.52 -27.43
CA LEU A 620 -2.50 20.36 -28.03
C LEU A 620 -1.14 19.65 -28.15
N GLY A 621 -0.84 18.69 -27.28
CA GLY A 621 0.42 17.91 -27.34
C GLY A 621 0.47 16.82 -28.42
N ARG A 622 -0.66 16.50 -29.06
CA ARG A 622 -0.76 15.38 -30.02
C ARG A 622 -0.85 15.80 -31.49
N LYS A 623 -0.91 17.09 -31.80
CA LYS A 623 -0.90 17.61 -33.18
C LYS A 623 0.35 18.44 -33.44
N GLY A 624 1.35 17.80 -34.06
CA GLY A 624 2.19 18.52 -35.01
C GLY A 624 1.30 18.92 -36.20
N SER A 625 1.25 20.22 -36.50
CA SER A 625 0.57 20.81 -37.65
C SER A 625 -0.95 20.59 -37.71
N PHE A 626 -1.75 21.53 -37.19
CA PHE A 626 -2.96 22.06 -37.86
C PHE A 626 -3.64 23.11 -36.95
N CYS A 627 -3.77 24.33 -37.48
CA CYS A 627 -4.48 25.52 -36.98
C CYS A 627 -3.92 26.28 -35.76
N SER A 628 -3.47 27.52 -36.02
CA SER A 628 -3.12 28.54 -35.04
C SER A 628 -4.36 29.14 -34.38
N LEU A 629 -4.97 28.42 -33.45
CA LEU A 629 -5.92 29.04 -32.53
C LEU A 629 -5.13 29.60 -31.33
N THR A 630 -4.65 30.84 -31.44
CA THR A 630 -3.85 31.55 -30.43
C THR A 630 -4.65 31.98 -29.18
N TRP A 631 -5.91 31.55 -29.05
CA TRP A 631 -6.83 32.00 -28.01
C TRP A 631 -7.06 31.00 -26.86
N PHE A 632 -6.48 29.80 -26.91
CA PHE A 632 -6.50 28.86 -25.79
C PHE A 632 -5.09 28.65 -25.23
N PRO A 633 -4.82 29.02 -23.96
CA PRO A 633 -3.48 28.90 -23.41
C PRO A 633 -3.13 27.41 -23.23
N THR A 634 -2.05 26.98 -23.88
CA THR A 634 -1.37 25.68 -23.73
C THR A 634 -1.07 25.32 -22.27
N SER A 635 -1.11 26.32 -21.38
CA SER A 635 -0.91 26.23 -19.95
C SER A 635 -2.13 25.73 -19.15
N SER A 636 -3.34 25.71 -19.68
CA SER A 636 -4.57 25.49 -18.88
C SER A 636 -4.65 24.13 -18.19
N SER A 637 -4.29 23.02 -18.85
CA SER A 637 -4.30 21.70 -18.19
C SER A 637 -3.19 21.55 -17.14
N ILE A 638 -2.03 22.17 -17.38
CA ILE A 638 -0.91 22.19 -16.42
C ILE A 638 -1.28 23.05 -15.20
N ILE A 639 -1.96 24.18 -15.43
CA ILE A 639 -2.52 25.04 -14.39
C ILE A 639 -3.58 24.28 -13.57
N VAL A 640 -4.47 23.49 -14.20
CA VAL A 640 -5.49 22.70 -13.48
C VAL A 640 -4.88 21.56 -12.67
N THR A 641 -3.86 20.87 -13.19
CA THR A 641 -3.19 19.79 -12.44
C THR A 641 -2.35 20.30 -11.27
N ASN A 642 -1.80 21.52 -11.41
CA ASN A 642 -0.90 22.12 -10.43
C ASN A 642 -1.62 22.99 -9.39
N ASN A 643 -2.80 23.55 -9.71
CA ASN A 643 -3.55 24.40 -8.78
C ASN A 643 -4.66 23.63 -8.04
N PRO A 644 -4.49 23.35 -6.73
CA PRO A 644 -5.47 22.55 -5.98
C PRO A 644 -6.82 23.24 -5.80
N TRP A 645 -6.84 24.58 -5.72
CA TRP A 645 -8.07 25.36 -5.61
C TRP A 645 -8.93 25.30 -6.87
N LEU A 646 -8.30 25.41 -8.06
CA LEU A 646 -9.00 25.29 -9.33
C LEU A 646 -9.59 23.88 -9.50
N ARG A 647 -8.85 22.84 -9.12
CA ARG A 647 -9.33 21.46 -9.11
C ARG A 647 -10.56 21.30 -8.21
N LEU A 648 -10.53 21.89 -7.01
CA LEU A 648 -11.66 21.83 -6.09
C LEU A 648 -12.90 22.52 -6.69
N VAL A 649 -12.74 23.73 -7.23
CA VAL A 649 -13.83 24.50 -7.84
C VAL A 649 -14.45 23.75 -9.02
N LEU A 650 -13.63 23.23 -9.94
CA LEU A 650 -14.11 22.44 -11.08
C LEU A 650 -14.85 21.18 -10.63
N THR A 651 -14.37 20.54 -9.57
CA THR A 651 -15.02 19.35 -9.02
C THR A 651 -16.39 19.69 -8.45
N MET A 652 -16.46 20.72 -7.61
CA MET A 652 -17.70 21.19 -6.98
C MET A 652 -18.71 21.69 -8.02
N ALA A 653 -18.26 22.37 -9.06
CA ALA A 653 -19.12 22.80 -10.17
C ALA A 653 -19.68 21.61 -10.96
N THR A 654 -18.84 20.61 -11.26
CA THR A 654 -19.26 19.38 -11.95
C THR A 654 -20.28 18.61 -11.13
N THR A 655 -20.03 18.40 -9.84
CA THR A 655 -20.95 17.65 -8.98
C THR A 655 -22.25 18.41 -8.74
N ALA A 656 -22.20 19.72 -8.47
CA ALA A 656 -23.40 20.54 -8.30
C ALA A 656 -24.28 20.52 -9.55
N LEU A 657 -23.69 20.64 -10.74
CA LEU A 657 -24.44 20.59 -12.00
C LEU A 657 -25.15 19.25 -12.20
N ILE A 658 -24.49 18.13 -11.91
CA ILE A 658 -25.10 16.79 -12.01
C ILE A 658 -26.24 16.62 -10.98
N LEU A 659 -26.02 17.06 -9.74
CA LEU A 659 -27.02 16.97 -8.67
C LEU A 659 -28.27 17.81 -9.00
N VAL A 660 -28.09 19.04 -9.47
CA VAL A 660 -29.21 19.91 -9.87
C VAL A 660 -29.98 19.27 -11.04
N MET A 661 -29.28 18.79 -12.06
CA MET A 661 -29.93 18.18 -13.24
C MET A 661 -30.66 16.85 -12.93
N ALA A 662 -30.30 16.16 -11.84
CA ALA A 662 -31.00 14.96 -11.41
C ALA A 662 -32.45 15.23 -10.96
N VAL A 663 -32.74 16.44 -10.47
CA VAL A 663 -34.07 16.83 -9.93
C VAL A 663 -34.73 17.98 -10.70
N PHE A 664 -33.98 18.75 -11.49
CA PHE A 664 -34.47 19.95 -12.16
C PHE A 664 -35.78 19.76 -12.93
N ASN A 665 -35.93 18.64 -13.64
CA ASN A 665 -37.12 18.38 -14.45
C ASN A 665 -38.35 17.97 -13.65
N MET A 666 -38.19 17.66 -12.35
CA MET A 666 -39.29 17.38 -11.45
C MET A 666 -40.17 18.62 -11.19
N PHE A 667 -39.62 19.84 -11.35
CA PHE A 667 -40.35 21.10 -11.21
C PHE A 667 -41.25 21.44 -12.41
N PHE A 668 -40.99 20.86 -13.57
CA PHE A 668 -41.75 21.10 -14.81
C PHE A 668 -42.74 19.98 -15.11
N ALA A 669 -42.91 19.05 -14.17
CA ALA A 669 -43.78 17.90 -14.26
C ALA A 669 -45.06 18.10 -13.41
N GLU A 670 -45.89 19.10 -13.74
CA GLU A 670 -47.30 19.30 -13.28
C GLU A 670 -47.91 20.43 -14.16
N GLU A 671 -49.11 20.39 -14.76
CA GLU A 671 -50.28 19.48 -14.83
C GLU A 671 -50.76 19.36 -16.31
N PRO A 672 -51.36 18.24 -16.77
CA PRO A 672 -52.24 18.24 -17.95
C PRO A 672 -53.64 18.70 -17.53
N GLY A 673 -53.76 19.95 -17.09
CA GLY A 673 -54.99 20.51 -16.53
C GLY A 673 -55.05 22.02 -16.71
N GLY A 674 -55.07 22.51 -17.96
CA GLY A 674 -55.16 23.95 -18.19
C GLY A 674 -55.55 24.39 -19.59
N SER A 675 -56.68 25.09 -19.68
CA SER A 675 -57.21 25.92 -20.78
C SER A 675 -57.86 25.23 -21.98
N THR A 676 -59.17 24.98 -21.88
CA THR A 676 -60.09 25.10 -23.03
C THR A 676 -60.99 26.33 -22.82
N GLU A 677 -60.35 27.50 -22.74
CA GLU A 677 -60.96 28.76 -23.16
C GLU A 677 -60.16 29.21 -24.38
N ASP A 678 -60.57 28.76 -25.56
CA ASP A 678 -60.40 29.44 -26.85
C ASP A 678 -60.85 28.47 -27.95
N VAL A 679 -62.10 28.63 -28.41
CA VAL A 679 -62.51 28.72 -29.83
C VAL A 679 -64.03 28.89 -29.82
N LEU A 680 -64.46 30.15 -29.82
CA LEU A 680 -65.78 30.55 -30.31
C LEU A 680 -65.59 30.99 -31.77
N THR A 681 -66.16 30.21 -32.71
CA THR A 681 -66.67 30.55 -34.07
C THR A 681 -66.70 29.21 -34.83
N THR A 682 -67.76 28.70 -35.46
CA THR A 682 -68.89 29.33 -36.15
C THR A 682 -69.92 28.23 -36.52
N SER A 683 -71.20 28.62 -36.58
CA SER A 683 -72.35 28.02 -37.32
C SER A 683 -72.98 26.66 -36.91
N GLN A 684 -74.28 26.72 -36.60
CA GLN A 684 -75.27 25.62 -36.64
C GLN A 684 -75.74 25.32 -38.09
N PRO A 685 -76.56 24.27 -38.37
CA PRO A 685 -77.99 24.25 -38.01
C PRO A 685 -78.54 22.94 -37.39
N GLU A 686 -79.72 23.12 -36.80
CA GLU A 686 -80.68 22.24 -36.11
C GLU A 686 -81.01 20.87 -36.74
N VAL A 687 -81.39 19.88 -35.91
CA VAL A 687 -82.72 19.21 -35.90
C VAL A 687 -82.99 18.58 -34.50
N LEU A 688 -84.21 18.82 -34.01
CA LEU A 688 -84.84 18.41 -32.74
C LEU A 688 -85.35 16.95 -32.76
N ILE A 689 -85.34 16.23 -31.62
CA ILE A 689 -86.49 15.50 -30.99
C ILE A 689 -86.06 14.60 -29.79
N THR A 690 -86.47 15.04 -28.58
CA THR A 690 -86.96 14.37 -27.36
C THR A 690 -86.25 13.14 -26.71
N THR A 691 -85.79 13.27 -25.46
CA THR A 691 -86.12 12.45 -24.23
C THR A 691 -85.23 12.83 -23.01
N PRO A 692 -85.63 12.57 -21.73
CA PRO A 692 -85.09 13.24 -20.53
C PRO A 692 -83.76 12.65 -20.02
N PRO A 693 -83.00 13.34 -19.13
CA PRO A 693 -81.62 13.00 -18.85
C PRO A 693 -81.52 11.81 -17.89
N VAL A 694 -80.85 10.75 -18.34
CA VAL A 694 -80.23 9.76 -17.45
C VAL A 694 -78.90 10.37 -17.00
N ILE A 695 -78.79 10.64 -15.69
CA ILE A 695 -77.52 10.99 -15.05
C ILE A 695 -76.64 9.74 -15.13
N LEU A 696 -75.72 9.71 -16.09
CA LEU A 696 -74.58 8.79 -16.09
C LEU A 696 -73.40 9.55 -15.48
N SER A 697 -73.05 9.17 -14.26
CA SER A 697 -71.86 9.61 -13.54
C SER A 697 -70.60 9.38 -14.38
N ASN A 698 -69.94 10.47 -14.79
CA ASN A 698 -68.66 10.48 -15.48
C ASN A 698 -67.45 10.23 -14.55
N ASP A 699 -67.68 9.75 -13.33
CA ASP A 699 -66.60 9.57 -12.33
C ASP A 699 -65.66 8.39 -12.66
N SER A 700 -66.03 7.47 -13.56
CA SER A 700 -65.15 6.35 -13.93
C SER A 700 -64.11 6.68 -15.01
N ALA A 701 -64.36 7.69 -15.86
CA ALA A 701 -63.45 8.03 -16.97
C ALA A 701 -62.32 9.00 -16.56
N LEU A 702 -62.50 9.74 -15.46
CA LEU A 702 -61.47 10.61 -14.88
C LEU A 702 -60.51 9.87 -13.94
N GLU A 703 -60.90 8.72 -13.38
CA GLU A 703 -60.01 7.88 -12.57
C GLU A 703 -59.11 6.97 -13.42
N GLU A 704 -59.56 6.48 -14.59
CA GLU A 704 -58.71 5.66 -15.49
C GLU A 704 -57.56 6.47 -16.12
N ASN A 705 -57.81 7.70 -16.59
CA ASN A 705 -56.77 8.56 -17.17
C ASN A 705 -55.80 9.17 -16.14
N ALA A 706 -56.18 9.21 -14.86
CA ALA A 706 -55.31 9.69 -13.79
C ALA A 706 -54.32 8.62 -13.28
N GLY A 707 -54.48 7.36 -13.69
CA GLY A 707 -53.59 6.24 -13.36
C GLY A 707 -52.34 6.18 -14.25
N GLU A 708 -52.46 6.45 -15.55
CA GLU A 708 -51.37 6.23 -16.53
C GLU A 708 -50.18 7.18 -16.38
N ASN A 709 -50.38 8.38 -15.82
CA ASN A 709 -49.36 9.44 -15.74
C ASN A 709 -48.62 9.56 -14.39
N LYS A 710 -48.65 8.54 -13.50
CA LYS A 710 -48.08 8.65 -12.14
C LYS A 710 -46.82 7.80 -11.87
N PHE A 711 -46.31 7.07 -12.86
CA PHE A 711 -45.31 6.00 -12.66
C PHE A 711 -43.83 6.38 -12.88
N TYR A 712 -43.50 7.66 -13.06
CA TYR A 712 -42.12 8.12 -13.29
C TYR A 712 -41.34 8.51 -12.01
N LEU A 713 -42.02 8.67 -10.88
CA LEU A 713 -41.43 9.17 -9.63
C LEU A 713 -40.27 8.31 -9.07
N PRO A 714 -40.33 6.96 -9.09
CA PRO A 714 -39.21 6.12 -8.65
C PRO A 714 -37.92 6.33 -9.47
N TYR A 715 -38.05 6.62 -10.77
CA TYR A 715 -36.91 6.84 -11.65
C TYR A 715 -36.21 8.17 -11.38
N PHE A 716 -36.90 9.19 -10.88
CA PHE A 716 -36.27 10.41 -10.36
C PHE A 716 -35.41 10.13 -9.14
N ILE A 717 -35.88 9.29 -8.21
CA ILE A 717 -35.10 8.86 -7.05
C ILE A 717 -33.85 8.10 -7.51
N TYR A 718 -33.95 7.25 -8.53
CA TYR A 718 -32.80 6.55 -9.11
C TYR A 718 -31.79 7.52 -9.76
N CYS A 719 -32.27 8.55 -10.45
CA CYS A 719 -31.41 9.62 -10.96
C CYS A 719 -30.71 10.40 -9.84
N CYS A 720 -31.39 10.67 -8.72
CA CYS A 720 -30.80 11.29 -7.54
C CYS A 720 -29.68 10.42 -6.94
N ILE A 721 -29.90 9.11 -6.84
CA ILE A 721 -28.89 8.15 -6.35
C ILE A 721 -27.67 8.15 -7.29
N LEU A 722 -27.87 8.09 -8.60
CA LEU A 722 -26.78 8.19 -9.58
C LEU A 722 -26.03 9.53 -9.49
N GLY A 723 -26.75 10.63 -9.25
CA GLY A 723 -26.16 11.94 -8.99
C GLY A 723 -25.27 11.94 -7.75
N LEU A 724 -25.71 11.33 -6.65
CA LEU A 724 -24.93 11.17 -5.42
C LEU A 724 -23.69 10.29 -5.63
N VAL A 725 -23.80 9.24 -6.45
CA VAL A 725 -22.65 8.41 -6.87
C VAL A 725 -21.61 9.24 -7.62
N SER A 726 -22.00 10.22 -8.43
CA SER A 726 -21.03 11.07 -9.15
C SER A 726 -20.05 11.80 -8.21
N CYS A 727 -20.49 12.13 -6.98
CA CYS A 727 -19.64 12.73 -5.95
C CYS A 727 -18.58 11.75 -5.41
N SER A 728 -18.91 10.46 -5.33
CA SER A 728 -18.02 9.43 -4.78
C SER A 728 -16.85 9.08 -5.71
N VAL A 729 -17.01 9.29 -7.02
CA VAL A 729 -15.99 9.03 -8.06
C VAL A 729 -14.71 9.86 -7.82
N PHE A 730 -14.82 11.06 -7.26
CA PHE A 730 -13.67 11.94 -7.03
C PHE A 730 -12.89 11.55 -5.77
N LEU A 731 -12.05 10.51 -5.84
CA LEU A 731 -11.39 9.93 -4.65
C LEU A 731 -10.59 10.91 -3.78
N ARG A 732 -9.97 11.95 -4.36
CA ARG A 732 -9.06 12.87 -3.64
C ARG A 732 -9.67 14.19 -3.15
N ILE A 733 -11.00 14.34 -3.17
CA ILE A 733 -11.66 15.38 -2.36
C ILE A 733 -11.66 14.91 -0.90
N ASN A 734 -11.52 15.86 0.03
CA ASN A 734 -11.71 15.59 1.45
C ASN A 734 -13.05 14.88 1.71
N TYR A 735 -13.02 13.81 2.49
CA TYR A 735 -14.21 13.02 2.79
C TYR A 735 -15.26 13.84 3.56
N GLU A 736 -14.85 14.76 4.45
CA GLU A 736 -15.76 15.67 5.17
C GLU A 736 -16.58 16.51 4.18
N LEU A 737 -15.90 17.10 3.18
CA LEU A 737 -16.57 17.91 2.17
C LEU A 737 -17.55 17.07 1.34
N LYS A 738 -17.17 15.84 0.96
CA LYS A 738 -18.08 14.93 0.26
C LYS A 738 -19.31 14.60 1.10
N MET A 739 -19.11 14.29 2.38
CA MET A 739 -20.20 13.98 3.31
C MET A 739 -21.15 15.16 3.45
N VAL A 740 -20.64 16.38 3.63
CA VAL A 740 -21.47 17.59 3.71
C VAL A 740 -22.23 17.81 2.40
N VAL A 741 -21.58 17.71 1.23
CA VAL A 741 -22.23 17.89 -0.07
C VAL A 741 -23.33 16.85 -0.29
N MET A 742 -23.06 15.57 0.03
CA MET A 742 -24.05 14.51 -0.11
C MET A 742 -25.20 14.68 0.88
N LEU A 743 -24.94 15.05 2.14
CA LEU A 743 -25.98 15.28 3.14
C LEU A 743 -26.88 16.45 2.74
N VAL A 744 -26.30 17.58 2.34
CA VAL A 744 -27.06 18.75 1.86
C VAL A 744 -27.90 18.38 0.64
N ALA A 745 -27.34 17.64 -0.33
CA ALA A 745 -28.08 17.17 -1.49
C ALA A 745 -29.25 16.26 -1.10
N VAL A 746 -29.04 15.29 -0.20
CA VAL A 746 -30.11 14.41 0.30
C VAL A 746 -31.21 15.21 0.99
N VAL A 747 -30.87 16.16 1.87
CA VAL A 747 -31.86 17.00 2.55
C VAL A 747 -32.66 17.83 1.55
N ILE A 748 -31.99 18.47 0.59
CA ILE A 748 -32.64 19.26 -0.47
C ILE A 748 -33.57 18.36 -1.29
N TYR A 749 -33.12 17.17 -1.72
CA TYR A 749 -33.96 16.25 -2.48
C TYR A 749 -35.20 15.83 -1.70
N ASN A 750 -35.07 15.51 -0.41
CA ASN A 750 -36.23 15.18 0.42
C ASN A 750 -37.20 16.35 0.55
N ILE A 751 -36.69 17.57 0.77
CA ILE A 751 -37.54 18.78 0.85
C ILE A 751 -38.29 18.99 -0.47
N ILE A 752 -37.60 18.92 -1.61
CA ILE A 752 -38.26 19.14 -2.91
C ILE A 752 -39.32 18.06 -3.16
N ILE A 753 -38.99 16.77 -2.95
CA ILE A 753 -39.93 15.66 -3.14
C ILE A 753 -41.17 15.83 -2.23
N LEU A 754 -40.98 16.18 -0.96
CA LEU A 754 -42.07 16.42 -0.01
C LEU A 754 -42.91 17.65 -0.37
N GLN A 755 -42.30 18.70 -0.91
CA GLN A 755 -43.02 19.96 -1.16
C GLN A 755 -43.76 19.97 -2.50
N THR A 756 -43.18 19.37 -3.55
CA THR A 756 -43.77 19.41 -4.90
C THR A 756 -44.66 18.19 -5.20
N HIS A 757 -44.36 17.02 -4.63
CA HIS A 757 -45.00 15.75 -5.03
C HIS A 757 -45.66 15.00 -3.87
N ALA A 758 -45.91 15.65 -2.72
CA ALA A 758 -46.59 14.99 -1.59
C ALA A 758 -47.97 14.41 -1.96
N SER A 759 -48.78 15.13 -2.73
CA SER A 759 -50.09 14.67 -3.21
C SER A 759 -49.98 13.45 -4.13
N LEU A 760 -48.94 13.41 -4.96
CA LEU A 760 -48.63 12.28 -5.84
C LEU A 760 -48.05 11.09 -5.07
N LEU A 761 -47.27 11.32 -4.00
CA LEU A 761 -46.79 10.28 -3.09
C LEU A 761 -47.95 9.66 -2.28
N ASP A 762 -48.90 10.48 -1.84
CA ASP A 762 -50.11 10.03 -1.13
C ASP A 762 -51.04 9.27 -2.08
N GLY A 763 -51.21 9.75 -3.31
CA GLY A 763 -51.92 9.02 -4.37
C GLY A 763 -51.26 7.70 -4.73
N PHE A 764 -49.92 7.66 -4.78
CA PHE A 764 -49.13 6.45 -4.99
C PHE A 764 -49.29 5.45 -3.84
N ASN A 765 -49.20 5.90 -2.59
CA ASN A 765 -49.43 5.05 -1.41
C ASN A 765 -50.86 4.48 -1.40
N LYS A 766 -51.85 5.30 -1.75
CA LYS A 766 -53.26 4.88 -1.83
C LYS A 766 -53.53 3.88 -2.96
N ALA A 767 -52.80 3.97 -4.08
CA ALA A 767 -52.85 3.01 -5.18
C ALA A 767 -52.12 1.70 -4.85
N LEU A 768 -51.01 1.75 -4.10
CA LEU A 768 -50.24 0.58 -3.68
C LEU A 768 -50.93 -0.21 -2.55
N TYR A 769 -51.60 0.51 -1.65
CA TYR A 769 -52.32 -0.04 -0.50
C TYR A 769 -53.78 0.43 -0.53
N PRO A 770 -54.64 -0.17 -1.36
CA PRO A 770 -56.07 0.15 -1.37
C PRO A 770 -56.69 -0.33 -0.05
N THR A 771 -56.71 0.54 0.96
CA THR A 771 -57.47 0.26 2.18
C THR A 771 -58.96 0.25 1.85
N ALA A 772 -59.65 -0.83 2.22
CA ALA A 772 -61.10 -0.81 2.35
C ALA A 772 -61.50 0.37 3.25
N THR A 773 -62.36 1.24 2.71
CA THR A 773 -63.16 2.28 3.37
C THR A 773 -62.74 2.68 4.80
N LEU A 774 -62.14 3.86 4.94
CA LEU A 774 -62.09 4.56 6.22
C LEU A 774 -63.54 4.87 6.67
N ASP A 775 -64.06 4.06 7.59
CA ASP A 775 -65.19 4.47 8.43
C ASP A 775 -64.71 5.61 9.34
N ARG A 776 -64.91 6.86 8.88
CA ARG A 776 -64.94 8.01 9.79
C ARG A 776 -66.21 7.90 10.62
N TYR A 777 -66.09 7.46 11.88
CA TYR A 777 -67.11 7.75 12.90
C TYR A 777 -67.19 9.28 13.12
N PRO A 778 -68.41 9.81 13.39
CA PRO A 778 -68.75 11.23 13.24
C PRO A 778 -68.04 12.17 14.22
#